data_AF-A0AA97E9C5-F1
#
_entry.id   AF-A0AA97E9C5-F1
#
_cell.length_a   1.000
_cell.length_b   1.000
_cell.length_c   1.000
_cell.angle_alpha   90.00
_cell.angle_beta   90.00
_cell.angle_gamma   90.00
#
_symmetry.space_group_name_H-M   'P 1'
#
loop_
_entity.id
_entity.type
_entity.pdbx_description
1 polymer ?
#
loop_
_entity_poly.entity_id
_entity_poly.type
_entity_poly.pdbx_seq_one_letter_code
_entity_poly.pdbx_strand_id
1 'polypeptide(L)'
;EITLEPERLDRTLRDRLVEFFTQAFRRQPEERFDNAEEMLRRWRRCFEGIDEPGSLLDTDDESFLEDLLAEATFATPVADLGLGPRATNALDLANLLTVEDLLIAPPRRLARLRGVGHLTRREILAAVKILRRRLGLPSDAGVDDEVVENNAAVGQLSVDLLVQRLTKISPREGESVQRLLGAMLGLEGDLADSWPSQADLARHLNLSRARVSQVVSKFQKRWAKEPAITQLRRDLADLLRRASGVMALEELAAALLVARGSVQDDPIRTQRAIAVLRAAVEVERSLASPRFFLRRDGDRILLAITPDLLSYGRQLGDEADQLAAADPLVSPERSLAQLQAVPPPVGSLLLPDSRLLRLAAAASHRAALSSRQEFYPRGMEAERALRLAQGALYGVKVLSERQLRERVSSRYPEAQPLPDRPRLDDLMQAIAPTLVWNPRAYSGQGGYESPTREGSSIASSTILSRLSTTPGAPGPQEMTPELADARQFEERLQRGIQSGSFLALLVSPQRYQRAKTELAERFPVQVVDYEGLFLDCLRQVADKAEVVWSNVLEADATPNEGSWNKLMLLVGRAMPLVEAELLKADRTILLIYPALLARYQQMTLLERLRESIGRPGGIPGLWVLVPNDQQAMVEGQAVPLLSPGQRARIPEKWLRNGHRSVATPSASPPAAL
;
A
#
# COMPACT_ATOMS: atom_id res chain seq x y z
N GLU A 1 -15.80 -1.02 27.61
CA GLU A 1 -14.98 -1.95 26.82
C GLU A 1 -14.00 -1.13 25.99
N ILE A 2 -12.96 -1.74 25.41
CA ILE A 2 -12.10 -1.04 24.45
C ILE A 2 -12.91 -0.81 23.17
N THR A 3 -12.84 0.40 22.62
CA THR A 3 -13.39 0.70 21.29
C THR A 3 -12.39 0.22 20.25
N LEU A 4 -12.78 -0.77 19.46
CA LEU A 4 -12.02 -1.20 18.29
C LEU A 4 -12.42 -0.36 17.09
N GLU A 5 -11.46 -0.07 16.21
CA GLU A 5 -11.67 0.60 14.93
C GLU A 5 -11.39 -0.43 13.81
N PRO A 6 -12.39 -1.24 13.39
CA PRO A 6 -12.21 -2.33 12.43
C PRO A 6 -11.61 -1.89 11.10
N GLU A 7 -11.90 -0.66 10.70
CA GLU A 7 -11.49 -0.05 9.43
C GLU A 7 -9.96 0.13 9.31
N ARG A 8 -9.24 0.06 10.44
CA ARG A 8 -7.76 0.13 10.48
C ARG A 8 -7.09 -1.22 10.28
N LEU A 9 -7.85 -2.30 10.34
CA LEU A 9 -7.35 -3.66 10.14
C LEU A 9 -7.34 -3.99 8.64
N ASP A 10 -6.43 -4.90 8.24
CA ASP A 10 -6.39 -5.38 6.85
C ASP A 10 -7.74 -5.98 6.45
N ARG A 11 -8.24 -5.62 5.26
CA ARG A 11 -9.58 -6.02 4.78
C ARG A 11 -9.82 -7.54 4.80
N THR A 12 -8.76 -8.31 4.52
CA THR A 12 -8.81 -9.79 4.48
C THR A 12 -8.85 -10.41 5.87
N LEU A 13 -8.34 -9.70 6.88
CA LEU A 13 -8.23 -10.21 8.25
C LEU A 13 -9.17 -9.52 9.23
N ARG A 14 -9.87 -8.47 8.78
CA ARG A 14 -10.69 -7.58 9.62
C ARG A 14 -11.58 -8.38 10.55
N ASP A 15 -12.41 -9.26 10.00
CA ASP A 15 -13.42 -9.98 10.79
C ASP A 15 -12.79 -10.88 11.85
N ARG A 16 -11.76 -11.66 11.46
CA ARG A 16 -11.05 -12.57 12.38
C ARG A 16 -10.32 -11.80 13.49
N LEU A 17 -9.71 -10.67 13.15
CA LEU A 17 -8.99 -9.83 14.10
C LEU A 17 -9.94 -9.06 15.02
N VAL A 18 -11.08 -8.57 14.52
CA VAL A 18 -12.11 -7.94 15.35
C VAL A 18 -12.65 -8.93 16.37
N GLU A 19 -13.00 -10.16 15.95
CA GLU A 19 -13.46 -11.21 16.86
C GLU A 19 -12.40 -11.51 17.93
N PHE A 20 -11.15 -11.70 17.51
CA PHE A 20 -10.03 -11.95 18.41
C PHE A 20 -9.83 -10.84 19.44
N PHE A 21 -9.74 -9.58 19.00
CA PHE A 21 -9.49 -8.44 19.90
C PHE A 21 -10.68 -8.15 20.81
N THR A 22 -11.91 -8.38 20.33
CA THR A 22 -13.12 -8.23 21.15
C THR A 22 -13.07 -9.17 22.34
N GLN A 23 -12.71 -10.45 22.13
CA GLN A 23 -12.54 -11.40 23.23
C GLN A 23 -11.31 -11.10 24.08
N ALA A 24 -10.17 -10.75 23.47
CA ALA A 24 -8.93 -10.46 24.19
C ALA A 24 -9.07 -9.29 25.19
N PHE A 25 -9.86 -8.28 24.82
CA PHE A 25 -9.99 -7.03 25.57
C PHE A 25 -11.31 -6.89 26.35
N ARG A 26 -12.03 -7.99 26.61
CA ARG A 26 -13.18 -7.98 27.53
C ARG A 26 -12.80 -7.39 28.88
N ARG A 27 -13.71 -6.62 29.48
CA ARG A 27 -13.45 -5.95 30.77
C ARG A 27 -13.33 -6.96 31.91
N GLN A 28 -14.16 -7.99 31.88
CA GLN A 28 -14.13 -9.08 32.85
C GLN A 28 -13.07 -10.12 32.43
N PRO A 29 -12.11 -10.48 33.30
CA PRO A 29 -11.09 -11.47 32.98
C PRO A 29 -11.66 -12.85 32.63
N GLU A 30 -12.80 -13.22 33.22
CA GLU A 30 -13.47 -14.51 33.01
C GLU A 30 -14.08 -14.66 31.60
N GLU A 31 -14.29 -13.54 30.89
CA GLU A 31 -14.81 -13.53 29.51
C GLU A 31 -13.68 -13.46 28.45
N ARG A 32 -12.41 -13.45 28.89
CA ARG A 32 -11.24 -13.46 27.99
C ARG A 32 -10.89 -14.90 27.60
N PHE A 33 -9.79 -15.08 26.86
CA PHE A 33 -9.23 -16.41 26.62
C PHE A 33 -8.77 -17.05 27.93
N ASP A 34 -9.06 -18.34 28.13
CA ASP A 34 -8.82 -19.05 29.39
C ASP A 34 -7.32 -19.11 29.73
N ASN A 35 -6.46 -19.23 28.71
CA ASN A 35 -5.02 -19.27 28.87
C ASN A 35 -4.25 -18.74 27.63
N ALA A 36 -2.95 -18.53 27.81
CA ALA A 36 -2.06 -17.99 26.78
C ALA A 36 -1.89 -18.91 25.56
N GLU A 37 -2.03 -20.24 25.73
CA GLU A 37 -1.94 -21.19 24.61
C GLU A 37 -3.18 -21.13 23.72
N GLU A 38 -4.37 -21.01 24.33
CA GLU A 38 -5.62 -20.80 23.61
C GLU A 38 -5.59 -19.47 22.87
N MET A 39 -5.15 -18.40 23.53
CA MET A 39 -4.96 -17.09 22.90
C MET A 39 -3.98 -17.17 21.73
N LEU A 40 -2.85 -17.88 21.87
CA LEU A 40 -1.88 -18.07 20.79
C LEU A 40 -2.46 -18.88 19.62
N ARG A 41 -3.25 -19.93 19.91
CA ARG A 41 -3.92 -20.75 18.88
C ARG A 41 -4.93 -19.92 18.10
N ARG A 42 -5.78 -19.16 18.79
CA ARG A 42 -6.75 -18.25 18.19
C ARG A 42 -6.07 -17.17 17.35
N TRP A 43 -4.97 -16.60 17.85
CA TRP A 43 -4.15 -15.64 17.11
C TRP A 43 -3.60 -16.25 15.81
N ARG A 44 -3.02 -17.45 15.85
CA ARG A 44 -2.50 -18.12 14.64
C ARG A 44 -3.60 -18.39 13.61
N ARG A 45 -4.78 -18.81 14.08
CA ARG A 45 -5.96 -19.06 13.24
C ARG A 45 -6.43 -17.83 12.47
N CYS A 46 -6.24 -16.62 13.02
CA CYS A 46 -6.53 -15.39 12.28
C CYS A 46 -5.76 -15.31 10.96
N PHE A 47 -4.56 -15.91 10.88
CA PHE A 47 -3.67 -15.85 9.72
C PHE A 47 -3.62 -17.15 8.89
N GLU A 48 -4.41 -18.17 9.25
CA GLU A 48 -4.50 -19.41 8.47
C GLU A 48 -5.14 -19.12 7.09
N GLY A 49 -4.48 -19.54 6.01
CA GLY A 49 -4.96 -19.34 4.64
C GLY A 49 -4.55 -18.01 3.98
N ILE A 50 -3.69 -17.21 4.60
CA ILE A 50 -3.03 -16.10 3.91
C ILE A 50 -1.83 -16.64 3.15
N ASP A 51 -1.76 -16.40 1.84
CA ASP A 51 -0.61 -16.78 1.02
C ASP A 51 0.70 -16.23 1.59
N GLU A 52 1.75 -17.05 1.54
CA GLU A 52 3.09 -16.63 1.94
C GLU A 52 3.58 -15.46 1.06
N PRO A 53 4.29 -14.48 1.64
CA PRO A 53 4.80 -13.35 0.88
C PRO A 53 5.73 -13.83 -0.24
N GLY A 54 5.36 -13.56 -1.49
CA GLY A 54 6.13 -14.04 -2.64
C GLY A 54 5.74 -15.43 -3.13
N SER A 55 4.66 -16.05 -2.64
CA SER A 55 4.14 -17.31 -3.19
C SER A 55 3.88 -17.23 -4.70
N LEU A 56 3.47 -16.07 -5.21
CA LEU A 56 3.30 -15.81 -6.65
C LEU A 56 4.64 -15.72 -7.44
N LEU A 57 5.76 -15.60 -6.73
CA LEU A 57 7.12 -15.52 -7.27
C LEU A 57 7.97 -16.76 -6.93
N ASP A 58 7.45 -17.69 -6.13
CA ASP A 58 8.13 -18.94 -5.75
C ASP A 58 7.83 -20.07 -6.75
N THR A 59 6.72 -19.98 -7.50
CA THR A 59 6.60 -20.62 -8.81
C THR A 59 7.50 -19.85 -9.78
N ASP A 60 8.48 -20.52 -10.41
CA ASP A 60 9.42 -19.99 -11.42
C ASP A 60 8.76 -19.45 -12.71
N ASP A 61 7.48 -19.10 -12.68
CA ASP A 61 6.63 -18.83 -13.82
C ASP A 61 6.16 -17.36 -13.82
N GLU A 62 6.96 -16.45 -14.41
CA GLU A 62 6.47 -15.12 -14.86
C GLU A 62 5.20 -15.29 -15.74
N SER A 63 5.02 -16.45 -16.39
CA SER A 63 3.87 -16.84 -17.20
C SER A 63 2.54 -16.86 -16.43
N PHE A 64 2.49 -17.36 -15.19
CA PHE A 64 1.26 -17.34 -14.39
C PHE A 64 0.79 -15.91 -14.10
N LEU A 65 1.75 -15.03 -13.81
CA LEU A 65 1.50 -13.62 -13.56
C LEU A 65 1.13 -12.87 -14.86
N GLU A 66 1.66 -13.29 -16.01
CA GLU A 66 1.25 -12.80 -17.33
C GLU A 66 -0.20 -13.20 -17.68
N ASP A 67 -0.58 -14.45 -17.42
CA ASP A 67 -1.95 -14.96 -17.64
C ASP A 67 -2.96 -14.25 -16.72
N LEU A 68 -2.62 -14.08 -15.44
CA LEU A 68 -3.46 -13.38 -14.46
C LEU A 68 -3.71 -11.92 -14.85
N LEU A 69 -2.70 -11.26 -15.41
CA LEU A 69 -2.76 -9.87 -15.83
C LEU A 69 -3.22 -9.71 -17.29
N ALA A 70 -3.60 -10.78 -17.98
CA ALA A 70 -3.90 -10.78 -19.42
C ALA A 70 -5.17 -10.01 -19.81
N GLU A 71 -6.09 -9.77 -18.87
CA GLU A 71 -7.32 -9.00 -19.11
C GLU A 71 -7.28 -7.58 -18.52
N ALA A 72 -6.21 -7.22 -17.81
CA ALA A 72 -6.08 -5.91 -17.18
C ALA A 72 -6.06 -4.77 -18.22
N THR A 73 -6.69 -3.65 -17.88
CA THR A 73 -6.73 -2.38 -18.63
C THR A 73 -6.25 -1.24 -17.72
N PHE A 74 -6.02 -0.04 -18.24
CA PHE A 74 -5.62 1.12 -17.42
C PHE A 74 -6.61 1.44 -16.29
N ALA A 75 -7.91 1.28 -16.55
CA ALA A 75 -8.98 1.51 -15.59
C ALA A 75 -9.19 0.36 -14.58
N THR A 76 -8.48 -0.77 -14.73
CA THR A 76 -8.63 -1.92 -13.84
C THR A 76 -8.16 -1.55 -12.42
N PRO A 77 -9.00 -1.74 -11.38
CA PRO A 77 -8.59 -1.55 -9.99
C PRO A 77 -7.45 -2.51 -9.60
N VAL A 78 -6.51 -2.04 -8.78
CA VAL A 78 -5.40 -2.85 -8.26
C VAL A 78 -5.89 -4.06 -7.48
N ALA A 79 -7.05 -3.94 -6.82
CA ALA A 79 -7.69 -5.04 -6.11
C ALA A 79 -8.12 -6.20 -7.03
N ASP A 80 -8.37 -5.92 -8.32
CA ASP A 80 -8.82 -6.92 -9.30
C ASP A 80 -7.66 -7.59 -10.05
N LEU A 81 -6.40 -7.21 -9.77
CA LEU A 81 -5.21 -7.76 -10.44
C LEU A 81 -4.77 -9.12 -9.90
N GLY A 82 -5.41 -9.62 -8.85
CA GLY A 82 -5.05 -10.89 -8.21
C GLY A 82 -3.65 -10.89 -7.57
N LEU A 83 -3.08 -9.71 -7.29
CA LEU A 83 -1.83 -9.59 -6.53
C LEU A 83 -2.04 -10.04 -5.09
N GLY A 84 -0.97 -10.50 -4.44
CA GLY A 84 -0.99 -10.94 -3.06
C GLY A 84 -1.52 -9.87 -2.09
N PRO A 85 -2.12 -10.27 -0.96
CA PRO A 85 -2.80 -9.34 -0.03
C PRO A 85 -1.86 -8.26 0.52
N ARG A 86 -0.57 -8.58 0.69
CA ARG A 86 0.44 -7.61 1.14
C ARG A 86 0.81 -6.61 0.05
N ALA A 87 0.84 -7.03 -1.21
CA ALA A 87 1.13 -6.15 -2.34
C ALA A 87 -0.03 -5.18 -2.58
N THR A 88 -1.26 -5.69 -2.58
CA THR A 88 -2.48 -4.87 -2.70
C THR A 88 -2.58 -3.87 -1.55
N ASN A 89 -2.40 -4.29 -0.29
CA ASN A 89 -2.42 -3.38 0.86
C ASN A 89 -1.28 -2.32 0.79
N ALA A 90 -0.09 -2.69 0.33
CA ALA A 90 1.02 -1.75 0.16
C ALA A 90 0.73 -0.67 -0.90
N LEU A 91 0.15 -1.06 -2.05
CA LEU A 91 -0.26 -0.15 -3.11
C LEU A 91 -1.42 0.75 -2.67
N ASP A 92 -2.36 0.17 -1.93
CA ASP A 92 -3.43 0.89 -1.26
C ASP A 92 -2.87 2.00 -0.36
N LEU A 93 -1.98 1.70 0.59
CA LEU A 93 -1.39 2.71 1.48
C LEU A 93 -0.61 3.79 0.71
N ALA A 94 -0.09 3.47 -0.47
CA ALA A 94 0.58 4.41 -1.36
C ALA A 94 -0.38 5.29 -2.18
N ASN A 95 -1.69 5.06 -2.08
CA ASN A 95 -2.77 5.64 -2.86
C ASN A 95 -2.61 5.38 -4.37
N LEU A 96 -2.28 4.14 -4.74
CA LEU A 96 -2.20 3.66 -6.11
C LEU A 96 -3.36 2.66 -6.30
N LEU A 97 -4.47 3.12 -6.87
CA LEU A 97 -5.75 2.40 -6.83
C LEU A 97 -6.08 1.72 -8.16
N THR A 98 -5.54 2.22 -9.27
CA THR A 98 -5.72 1.67 -10.62
C THR A 98 -4.40 1.23 -11.26
N VAL A 99 -4.48 0.45 -12.34
CA VAL A 99 -3.31 0.11 -13.18
C VAL A 99 -2.66 1.36 -13.76
N GLU A 100 -3.46 2.36 -14.13
CA GLU A 100 -2.95 3.65 -14.60
C GLU A 100 -2.07 4.34 -13.54
N ASP A 101 -2.57 4.49 -12.31
CA ASP A 101 -1.81 5.06 -11.19
C ASP A 101 -0.49 4.34 -10.99
N LEU A 102 -0.55 3.01 -11.07
CA LEU A 102 0.59 2.12 -10.87
C LEU A 102 1.66 2.28 -11.97
N LEU A 103 1.26 2.50 -13.22
CA LEU A 103 2.16 2.69 -14.36
C LEU A 103 2.77 4.09 -14.44
N ILE A 104 2.02 5.12 -14.00
CA ILE A 104 2.49 6.51 -13.84
C ILE A 104 3.49 6.61 -12.69
N ALA A 105 3.33 5.80 -11.64
CA ALA A 105 4.21 5.84 -10.48
C ALA A 105 5.68 5.56 -10.84
N PRO A 106 6.64 6.42 -10.44
CA PRO A 106 8.04 6.21 -10.78
C PRO A 106 8.58 4.94 -10.09
N PRO A 107 9.38 4.09 -10.78
CA PRO A 107 9.87 2.82 -10.23
C PRO A 107 10.64 2.98 -8.91
N ARG A 108 11.35 4.11 -8.74
CA ARG A 108 12.06 4.46 -7.50
C ARG A 108 11.13 4.65 -6.30
N ARG A 109 9.89 5.14 -6.51
CA ARG A 109 8.87 5.30 -5.47
C ARG A 109 8.32 3.94 -5.05
N LEU A 110 8.01 3.07 -6.02
CA LEU A 110 7.55 1.70 -5.76
C LEU A 110 8.60 0.86 -5.02
N ALA A 111 9.88 0.99 -5.40
CA ALA A 111 10.98 0.31 -4.73
C ALA A 111 11.24 0.78 -3.28
N ARG A 112 10.75 1.98 -2.91
CA ARG A 112 10.97 2.63 -1.60
C ARG A 112 9.69 2.78 -0.78
N LEU A 113 8.64 2.00 -1.08
CA LEU A 113 7.43 1.98 -0.27
C LEU A 113 7.78 1.65 1.20
N ARG A 114 7.39 2.54 2.11
CA ARG A 114 7.66 2.41 3.55
C ARG A 114 6.83 1.28 4.13
N GLY A 115 7.43 0.48 5.02
CA GLY A 115 6.74 -0.63 5.70
C GLY A 115 6.53 -1.89 4.84
N VAL A 116 7.00 -1.91 3.59
CA VAL A 116 6.80 -3.05 2.67
C VAL A 116 8.05 -3.94 2.64
N GLY A 117 7.87 -5.26 2.77
CA GLY A 117 8.95 -6.26 2.70
C GLY A 117 9.58 -6.39 1.29
N HIS A 118 10.77 -6.99 1.22
CA HIS A 118 11.49 -7.16 -0.05
C HIS A 118 10.74 -8.03 -1.08
N LEU A 119 10.15 -9.14 -0.63
CA LEU A 119 9.40 -10.07 -1.50
C LEU A 119 8.16 -9.40 -2.10
N THR A 120 7.39 -8.69 -1.28
CA THR A 120 6.23 -7.88 -1.72
C THR A 120 6.63 -6.76 -2.69
N ARG A 121 7.78 -6.11 -2.48
CA ARG A 121 8.31 -5.12 -3.44
C ARG A 121 8.68 -5.77 -4.78
N ARG A 122 9.28 -6.96 -4.76
CA ARG A 122 9.61 -7.73 -5.98
C ARG A 122 8.35 -8.07 -6.77
N GLU A 123 7.30 -8.50 -6.08
CA GLU A 123 5.99 -8.84 -6.66
C GLU A 123 5.37 -7.64 -7.39
N ILE A 124 5.29 -6.49 -6.71
CA ILE A 124 4.77 -5.25 -7.30
C ILE A 124 5.58 -4.86 -8.54
N LEU A 125 6.91 -4.91 -8.47
CA LEU A 125 7.76 -4.53 -9.60
C LEU A 125 7.64 -5.52 -10.78
N ALA A 126 7.43 -6.81 -10.52
CA ALA A 126 7.17 -7.80 -11.56
C ALA A 126 5.83 -7.53 -12.27
N ALA A 127 4.76 -7.27 -11.52
CA ALA A 127 3.46 -6.89 -12.09
C ALA A 127 3.55 -5.62 -12.94
N VAL A 128 4.28 -4.59 -12.47
CA VAL A 128 4.51 -3.35 -13.24
C VAL A 128 5.29 -3.60 -14.52
N LYS A 129 6.30 -4.47 -14.48
CA LYS A 129 7.09 -4.84 -15.67
C LYS A 129 6.20 -5.50 -16.74
N ILE A 130 5.32 -6.42 -16.34
CA ILE A 130 4.37 -7.10 -17.23
C ILE A 130 3.36 -6.11 -17.80
N LEU A 131 2.72 -5.32 -16.95
CA LEU A 131 1.71 -4.33 -17.35
C LEU A 131 2.32 -3.26 -18.27
N ARG A 132 3.54 -2.79 -18.00
CA ARG A 132 4.22 -1.81 -18.88
C ARG A 132 4.60 -2.42 -20.22
N ARG A 133 4.99 -3.69 -20.28
CA ARG A 133 5.26 -4.40 -21.55
C ARG A 133 3.99 -4.52 -22.39
N ARG A 134 2.85 -4.79 -21.75
CA ARG A 134 1.56 -5.04 -22.41
C ARG A 134 0.79 -3.77 -22.79
N LEU A 135 0.65 -2.83 -21.87
CA LEU A 135 -0.18 -1.63 -22.00
C LEU A 135 0.65 -0.38 -22.35
N GLY A 136 1.95 -0.38 -22.10
CA GLY A 136 2.81 0.80 -22.25
C GLY A 136 2.78 1.75 -21.04
N LEU A 137 3.21 3.00 -21.25
CA LEU A 137 2.94 4.10 -20.32
C LEU A 137 1.64 4.77 -20.77
N PRO A 138 0.76 5.20 -19.85
CA PRO A 138 -0.32 6.10 -20.20
C PRO A 138 0.32 7.41 -20.70
N SER A 139 0.32 7.58 -22.02
CA SER A 139 0.51 8.87 -22.67
C SER A 139 -0.79 9.64 -22.49
N ASP A 140 -0.70 10.95 -22.22
CA ASP A 140 -1.85 11.85 -22.09
C ASP A 140 -2.93 11.51 -23.13
N ALA A 141 -3.96 10.80 -22.70
CA ALA A 141 -5.16 10.61 -23.47
C ALA A 141 -5.95 11.92 -23.39
N GLY A 142 -5.57 12.87 -24.24
CA GLY A 142 -6.38 14.04 -24.50
C GLY A 142 -5.64 15.32 -24.87
N VAL A 143 -4.77 15.31 -25.88
CA VAL A 143 -4.75 16.40 -26.89
C VAL A 143 -4.28 15.79 -28.22
N ASP A 144 -5.23 15.44 -29.08
CA ASP A 144 -5.05 15.48 -30.54
C ASP A 144 -6.42 15.86 -31.11
N ASP A 145 -6.75 17.15 -30.95
CA ASP A 145 -7.61 17.84 -31.90
C ASP A 145 -6.77 18.10 -33.15
N GLU A 146 -7.03 17.39 -34.24
CA GLU A 146 -7.40 17.98 -35.52
C GLU A 146 -7.52 16.92 -36.65
N VAL A 147 -8.71 16.90 -37.25
CA VAL A 147 -9.08 16.42 -38.60
C VAL A 147 -8.93 14.92 -38.93
N VAL A 148 -10.05 14.18 -38.91
CA VAL A 148 -10.64 13.54 -40.12
C VAL A 148 -12.14 13.29 -39.88
N GLU A 149 -13.00 14.27 -40.15
CA GLU A 149 -14.43 13.99 -40.35
C GLU A 149 -14.84 14.39 -41.76
N ASN A 150 -14.91 13.39 -42.63
CA ASN A 150 -15.90 13.23 -43.70
C ASN A 150 -15.65 11.90 -44.42
N ASN A 151 -15.90 10.79 -43.71
CA ASN A 151 -16.29 9.45 -44.24
C ASN A 151 -16.18 8.35 -43.17
N ALA A 152 -16.72 8.58 -41.96
CA ALA A 152 -16.87 7.49 -41.01
C ALA A 152 -17.93 6.51 -41.52
N ALA A 153 -17.56 5.23 -41.65
CA ALA A 153 -18.53 4.17 -41.87
C ALA A 153 -19.62 4.25 -40.78
N VAL A 154 -20.87 3.93 -41.12
CA VAL A 154 -22.07 4.05 -40.26
C VAL A 154 -21.89 3.46 -38.84
N GLY A 155 -20.93 2.55 -38.63
CA GLY A 155 -20.58 1.96 -37.34
C GLY A 155 -19.70 2.79 -36.39
N GLN A 156 -19.03 3.86 -36.84
CA GLN A 156 -18.03 4.61 -36.06
C GLN A 156 -18.46 6.03 -35.67
N LEU A 157 -19.76 6.36 -35.77
CA LEU A 157 -20.25 7.67 -35.38
C LEU A 157 -20.06 7.89 -33.86
N SER A 158 -19.48 9.05 -33.52
CA SER A 158 -19.34 9.54 -32.14
C SER A 158 -20.70 9.74 -31.49
N VAL A 159 -20.73 9.75 -30.15
CA VAL A 159 -21.96 9.98 -29.37
C VAL A 159 -22.60 11.33 -29.76
N ASP A 160 -21.78 12.35 -30.00
CA ASP A 160 -22.24 13.70 -30.35
C ASP A 160 -22.95 13.75 -31.71
N LEU A 161 -22.38 13.09 -32.73
CA LEU A 161 -23.02 12.99 -34.04
C LEU A 161 -24.32 12.18 -34.00
N LEU A 162 -24.38 11.14 -33.16
CA LEU A 162 -25.62 10.39 -32.95
C LEU A 162 -26.70 11.27 -32.33
N VAL A 163 -26.38 12.07 -31.31
CA VAL A 163 -27.32 13.02 -30.72
C VAL A 163 -27.83 14.01 -31.77
N GLN A 164 -26.95 14.60 -32.59
CA GLN A 164 -27.36 15.52 -33.65
C GLN A 164 -28.34 14.88 -34.65
N ARG A 165 -28.12 13.61 -35.02
CA ARG A 165 -29.04 12.87 -35.90
C ARG A 165 -30.36 12.55 -35.22
N LEU A 166 -30.34 12.21 -33.93
CA LEU A 166 -31.52 11.91 -33.14
C LEU A 166 -32.42 13.13 -32.95
N THR A 167 -31.82 14.31 -32.75
CA THR A 167 -32.52 15.59 -32.48
C THR A 167 -32.90 16.36 -33.73
N LYS A 168 -32.42 15.97 -34.93
CA LYS A 168 -32.81 16.62 -36.19
C LYS A 168 -34.32 16.55 -36.39
N ILE A 169 -34.99 17.69 -36.48
CA ILE A 169 -36.45 17.81 -36.67
C ILE A 169 -36.71 18.57 -37.99
N SER A 170 -37.80 18.25 -38.69
CA SER A 170 -38.18 19.01 -39.88
C SER A 170 -38.79 20.36 -39.46
N PRO A 171 -38.56 21.47 -40.17
CA PRO A 171 -39.06 22.80 -39.78
C PRO A 171 -40.60 22.90 -39.72
N ARG A 172 -41.33 21.88 -40.20
CA ARG A 172 -42.79 21.76 -40.11
C ARG A 172 -43.28 21.18 -38.78
N GLU A 173 -42.38 20.58 -38.00
CA GLU A 173 -42.68 20.04 -36.69
C GLU A 173 -42.44 21.14 -35.66
N GLY A 174 -43.53 21.64 -35.06
CA GLY A 174 -43.47 22.82 -34.18
C GLY A 174 -42.63 22.63 -32.92
N GLU A 175 -42.32 23.75 -32.26
CA GLU A 175 -41.44 23.87 -31.09
C GLU A 175 -41.81 22.92 -29.93
N SER A 176 -43.10 22.63 -29.74
CA SER A 176 -43.58 21.69 -28.72
C SER A 176 -43.08 20.25 -28.91
N VAL A 177 -42.85 19.81 -30.15
CA VAL A 177 -42.28 18.49 -30.46
C VAL A 177 -40.78 18.47 -30.18
N GLN A 178 -40.10 19.58 -30.42
CA GLN A 178 -38.67 19.73 -30.11
C GLN A 178 -38.41 19.70 -28.61
N ARG A 179 -39.18 20.47 -27.82
CA ARG A 179 -39.10 20.42 -26.35
C ARG A 179 -39.44 19.04 -25.80
N LEU A 180 -40.49 18.40 -26.33
CA LEU A 180 -40.81 17.03 -25.94
C LEU A 180 -39.67 16.05 -26.24
N LEU A 181 -38.97 16.22 -27.37
CA LEU A 181 -37.84 15.37 -27.72
C LEU A 181 -36.62 15.64 -26.83
N GLY A 182 -36.30 16.92 -26.56
CA GLY A 182 -35.22 17.32 -25.66
C GLY A 182 -35.43 16.79 -24.25
N ALA A 183 -36.62 16.98 -23.69
CA ALA A 183 -37.02 16.44 -22.39
C ALA A 183 -37.02 14.91 -22.36
N MET A 184 -37.52 14.23 -23.41
CA MET A 184 -37.55 12.75 -23.47
C MET A 184 -36.15 12.14 -23.48
N LEU A 185 -35.21 12.79 -24.18
CA LEU A 185 -33.82 12.35 -24.26
C LEU A 185 -32.99 12.81 -23.05
N GLY A 186 -33.57 13.57 -22.13
CA GLY A 186 -32.87 14.12 -20.98
C GLY A 186 -31.79 15.12 -21.37
N LEU A 187 -31.92 15.81 -22.51
CA LEU A 187 -30.99 16.85 -22.99
C LEU A 187 -31.34 18.25 -22.48
N GLU A 188 -32.55 18.41 -21.94
CA GLU A 188 -33.02 19.63 -21.28
C GLU A 188 -32.86 19.46 -19.77
N GLY A 189 -32.22 20.41 -19.10
CA GLY A 189 -31.86 20.34 -17.67
C GLY A 189 -33.03 20.52 -16.69
N ASP A 190 -34.26 20.57 -17.19
CA ASP A 190 -35.44 20.94 -16.40
C ASP A 190 -36.09 19.75 -15.66
N LEU A 191 -35.65 18.52 -15.96
CA LEU A 191 -36.12 17.28 -15.31
C LEU A 191 -34.99 16.61 -14.54
N ALA A 192 -35.25 16.23 -13.29
CA ALA A 192 -34.27 15.56 -12.43
C ALA A 192 -33.95 14.12 -12.89
N ASP A 193 -34.92 13.45 -13.55
CA ASP A 193 -34.76 12.09 -14.07
C ASP A 193 -34.27 12.13 -15.52
N SER A 194 -33.17 11.43 -15.80
CA SER A 194 -32.61 11.35 -17.16
C SER A 194 -33.51 10.59 -18.14
N TRP A 195 -34.36 9.67 -17.67
CA TRP A 195 -35.26 8.85 -18.51
C TRP A 195 -36.73 9.01 -18.07
N PRO A 196 -37.33 10.20 -18.21
CA PRO A 196 -38.67 10.48 -17.72
C PRO A 196 -39.73 9.59 -18.38
N SER A 197 -40.74 9.18 -17.60
CA SER A 197 -41.86 8.41 -18.16
C SER A 197 -42.72 9.29 -19.06
N GLN A 198 -43.53 8.68 -19.94
CA GLN A 198 -44.49 9.44 -20.75
C GLN A 198 -45.50 10.22 -19.89
N ALA A 199 -45.77 9.76 -18.66
CA ALA A 199 -46.63 10.45 -17.72
C ALA A 199 -45.95 11.66 -17.05
N ASP A 200 -44.63 11.60 -16.83
CA ASP A 200 -43.82 12.73 -16.35
C ASP A 200 -43.69 13.80 -17.44
N LEU A 201 -43.38 13.39 -18.67
CA LEU A 201 -43.29 14.28 -19.83
C LEU A 201 -44.62 15.01 -20.11
N ALA A 202 -45.75 14.30 -20.02
CA ALA A 202 -47.08 14.90 -20.18
C ALA A 202 -47.36 15.98 -19.13
N ARG A 203 -47.00 15.73 -17.86
CA ARG A 203 -47.15 16.71 -16.77
C ARG A 203 -46.23 17.90 -16.92
N HIS A 204 -44.95 17.66 -17.21
CA HIS A 204 -43.93 18.70 -17.30
C HIS A 204 -44.22 19.69 -18.46
N LEU A 205 -44.63 19.17 -19.61
CA LEU A 205 -44.86 19.98 -20.82
C LEU A 205 -46.31 20.42 -20.99
N ASN A 206 -47.19 20.14 -20.01
CA ASN A 206 -48.63 20.39 -20.09
C ASN A 206 -49.28 19.81 -21.37
N LEU A 207 -48.89 18.59 -21.75
CA LEU A 207 -49.39 17.88 -22.92
C LEU A 207 -50.27 16.70 -22.51
N SER A 208 -51.20 16.29 -23.38
CA SER A 208 -51.95 15.05 -23.14
C SER A 208 -51.05 13.81 -23.30
N ARG A 209 -51.27 12.77 -22.49
CA ARG A 209 -50.54 11.48 -22.62
C ARG A 209 -50.67 10.89 -24.04
N ALA A 210 -51.83 11.06 -24.67
CA ALA A 210 -52.06 10.63 -26.05
C ALA A 210 -51.14 11.37 -27.04
N ARG A 211 -50.96 12.69 -26.87
CA ARG A 211 -50.04 13.48 -27.70
C ARG A 211 -48.59 13.04 -27.51
N VAL A 212 -48.16 12.82 -26.26
CA VAL A 212 -46.82 12.30 -25.96
C VAL A 212 -46.60 10.94 -26.63
N SER A 213 -47.52 9.99 -26.46
CA SER A 213 -47.43 8.66 -27.07
C SER A 213 -47.37 8.73 -28.60
N GLN A 214 -48.19 9.56 -29.25
CA GLN A 214 -48.14 9.76 -30.71
C GLN A 214 -46.78 10.24 -31.20
N VAL A 215 -46.17 11.20 -30.49
CA VAL A 215 -44.86 11.75 -30.85
C VAL A 215 -43.76 10.71 -30.62
N VAL A 216 -43.78 10.00 -29.50
CA VAL A 216 -42.82 8.91 -29.20
C VAL A 216 -42.88 7.83 -30.28
N SER A 217 -44.07 7.35 -30.65
CA SER A 217 -44.22 6.34 -31.71
C SER A 217 -43.75 6.84 -33.08
N LYS A 218 -43.91 8.14 -33.38
CA LYS A 218 -43.38 8.74 -34.61
C LYS A 218 -41.85 8.72 -34.62
N PHE A 219 -41.20 9.07 -33.52
CA PHE A 219 -39.74 9.05 -33.41
C PHE A 219 -39.16 7.63 -33.40
N GLN A 220 -39.79 6.69 -32.70
CA GLN A 220 -39.41 5.27 -32.74
C GLN A 220 -39.37 4.74 -34.19
N LYS A 221 -40.42 4.99 -34.99
CA LYS A 221 -40.46 4.62 -36.41
C LYS A 221 -39.38 5.29 -37.26
N ARG A 222 -38.99 6.52 -36.91
CA ARG A 222 -37.93 7.26 -37.60
C ARG A 222 -36.56 6.68 -37.28
N TRP A 223 -36.25 6.52 -35.99
CA TRP A 223 -34.98 5.98 -35.52
C TRP A 223 -34.80 4.50 -35.94
N ALA A 224 -35.89 3.73 -36.06
CA ALA A 224 -35.85 2.38 -36.62
C ALA A 224 -35.32 2.31 -38.06
N LYS A 225 -35.48 3.40 -38.84
CA LYS A 225 -34.98 3.50 -40.22
C LYS A 225 -33.54 4.03 -40.29
N GLU A 226 -32.98 4.53 -39.19
CA GLU A 226 -31.63 5.05 -39.15
C GLU A 226 -30.63 3.88 -39.02
N PRO A 227 -29.73 3.68 -40.01
CA PRO A 227 -28.76 2.58 -39.97
C PRO A 227 -27.83 2.64 -38.74
N ALA A 228 -27.46 3.85 -38.31
CA ALA A 228 -26.60 4.07 -37.15
C ALA A 228 -27.24 3.56 -35.84
N ILE A 229 -28.56 3.77 -35.66
CA ILE A 229 -29.30 3.27 -34.49
C ILE A 229 -29.49 1.75 -34.56
N THR A 230 -29.68 1.21 -35.76
CA THR A 230 -29.75 -0.25 -35.95
C THR A 230 -28.43 -0.92 -35.56
N GLN A 231 -27.30 -0.34 -35.97
CA GLN A 231 -25.98 -0.83 -35.58
C GLN A 231 -25.74 -0.66 -34.08
N LEU A 232 -26.04 0.52 -33.51
CA LEU A 232 -25.92 0.76 -32.07
C LEU A 232 -26.68 -0.28 -31.26
N ARG A 233 -27.92 -0.62 -31.63
CA ARG A 233 -28.69 -1.66 -30.93
C ARG A 233 -28.05 -3.06 -31.03
N ARG A 234 -27.31 -3.37 -32.09
CA ARG A 234 -26.50 -4.61 -32.17
C ARG A 234 -25.32 -4.53 -31.20
N ASP A 235 -24.59 -3.41 -31.23
CA ASP A 235 -23.46 -3.17 -30.34
C ASP A 235 -23.87 -3.25 -28.87
N LEU A 236 -25.03 -2.71 -28.49
CA LEU A 236 -25.56 -2.81 -27.12
C LEU A 236 -25.87 -4.25 -26.72
N ALA A 237 -26.45 -5.06 -27.62
CA ALA A 237 -26.70 -6.46 -27.34
C ALA A 237 -25.38 -7.24 -27.14
N ASP A 238 -24.34 -6.91 -27.91
CA ASP A 238 -23.03 -7.53 -27.77
C ASP A 238 -22.27 -7.05 -26.53
N LEU A 239 -22.39 -5.76 -26.16
CA LEU A 239 -21.87 -5.22 -24.90
C LEU A 239 -22.51 -5.91 -23.70
N LEU A 240 -23.84 -6.06 -23.70
CA LEU A 240 -24.55 -6.78 -22.64
C LEU A 240 -24.05 -8.22 -22.54
N ARG A 241 -23.90 -8.95 -23.65
CA ARG A 241 -23.37 -10.33 -23.65
C ARG A 241 -21.96 -10.41 -23.06
N ARG A 242 -21.06 -9.48 -23.43
CA ARG A 242 -19.70 -9.42 -22.89
C ARG A 242 -19.69 -9.11 -21.39
N ALA A 243 -20.61 -8.27 -20.92
CA ALA A 243 -20.75 -7.91 -19.51
C ALA A 243 -21.58 -8.91 -18.68
N SER A 244 -21.66 -10.17 -19.13
CA SER A 244 -22.42 -11.26 -18.49
C SER A 244 -23.95 -11.11 -18.48
N GLY A 245 -24.49 -10.34 -19.43
CA GLY A 245 -25.90 -10.32 -19.79
C GLY A 245 -26.75 -9.24 -19.12
N VAL A 246 -26.23 -8.51 -18.13
CA VAL A 246 -26.96 -7.44 -17.43
C VAL A 246 -26.02 -6.28 -17.11
N MET A 247 -26.49 -5.04 -17.28
CA MET A 247 -25.77 -3.80 -16.96
C MET A 247 -26.74 -2.73 -16.45
N ALA A 248 -26.23 -1.83 -15.61
CA ALA A 248 -26.93 -0.60 -15.27
C ALA A 248 -26.79 0.45 -16.38
N LEU A 249 -27.69 1.44 -16.40
CA LEU A 249 -27.68 2.50 -17.41
C LEU A 249 -26.37 3.31 -17.41
N GLU A 250 -25.86 3.70 -16.24
CA GLU A 250 -24.62 4.46 -16.10
C GLU A 250 -23.41 3.64 -16.58
N GLU A 251 -23.36 2.36 -16.22
CA GLU A 251 -22.33 1.42 -16.67
C GLU A 251 -22.33 1.29 -18.21
N LEU A 252 -23.52 1.20 -18.80
CA LEU A 252 -23.69 1.10 -20.25
C LEU A 252 -23.35 2.42 -20.95
N ALA A 253 -23.63 3.56 -20.34
CA ALA A 253 -23.27 4.88 -20.86
C ALA A 253 -21.75 5.07 -20.87
N ALA A 254 -21.06 4.70 -19.79
CA ALA A 254 -19.60 4.70 -19.73
C ALA A 254 -18.98 3.77 -20.78
N ALA A 255 -19.50 2.55 -20.93
CA ALA A 255 -19.05 1.62 -21.96
C ALA A 255 -19.26 2.16 -23.39
N LEU A 256 -20.37 2.87 -23.63
CA LEU A 256 -20.66 3.52 -24.91
C LEU A 256 -19.67 4.66 -25.20
N LEU A 257 -19.35 5.47 -24.19
CA LEU A 257 -18.35 6.55 -24.31
C LEU A 257 -16.97 6.00 -24.63
N VAL A 258 -16.55 4.89 -24.01
CA VAL A 258 -15.28 4.22 -24.33
C VAL A 258 -15.29 3.69 -25.77
N ALA A 259 -16.41 3.14 -26.23
CA ALA A 259 -16.49 2.54 -27.56
C ALA A 259 -16.56 3.56 -28.72
N ARG A 260 -17.13 4.74 -28.49
CA ARG A 260 -17.44 5.71 -29.56
C ARG A 260 -16.86 7.11 -29.36
N GLY A 261 -16.41 7.45 -28.15
CA GLY A 261 -15.91 8.77 -27.81
C GLY A 261 -16.97 9.88 -27.77
N SER A 262 -16.60 11.00 -27.15
CA SER A 262 -17.32 12.26 -27.18
C SER A 262 -16.34 13.42 -27.06
N VAL A 263 -16.65 14.54 -27.72
CA VAL A 263 -15.86 15.79 -27.72
C VAL A 263 -16.31 16.73 -26.57
N GLN A 264 -17.29 16.32 -25.77
CA GLN A 264 -17.78 17.12 -24.64
C GLN A 264 -17.13 16.69 -23.33
N ASP A 265 -17.15 17.60 -22.35
CA ASP A 265 -16.79 17.31 -20.97
C ASP A 265 -17.97 16.75 -20.16
N ASP A 266 -17.67 16.14 -19.01
CA ASP A 266 -18.71 15.82 -18.03
C ASP A 266 -19.30 17.11 -17.43
N PRO A 267 -20.62 17.15 -17.16
CA PRO A 267 -21.59 16.05 -17.24
C PRO A 267 -22.26 15.87 -18.63
N ILE A 268 -21.97 16.74 -19.59
CA ILE A 268 -22.67 16.81 -20.89
C ILE A 268 -22.40 15.54 -21.72
N ARG A 269 -21.16 15.02 -21.75
CA ARG A 269 -20.85 13.78 -22.48
C ARG A 269 -21.66 12.59 -21.99
N THR A 270 -21.80 12.45 -20.68
CA THR A 270 -22.55 11.36 -20.04
C THR A 270 -24.05 11.51 -20.31
N GLN A 271 -24.59 12.73 -20.21
CA GLN A 271 -25.97 13.04 -20.57
C GLN A 271 -26.28 12.67 -22.04
N ARG A 272 -25.37 13.01 -22.97
CA ARG A 272 -25.51 12.66 -24.40
C ARG A 272 -25.45 11.16 -24.65
N ALA A 273 -24.58 10.42 -23.95
CA ALA A 273 -24.54 8.96 -24.04
C ALA A 273 -25.86 8.33 -23.57
N ILE A 274 -26.40 8.79 -22.44
CA ILE A 274 -27.68 8.34 -21.90
C ILE A 274 -28.84 8.64 -22.86
N ALA A 275 -28.83 9.81 -23.52
CA ALA A 275 -29.80 10.18 -24.55
C ALA A 275 -29.77 9.21 -25.76
N VAL A 276 -28.58 8.88 -26.24
CA VAL A 276 -28.39 7.93 -27.35
C VAL A 276 -28.86 6.53 -26.97
N LEU A 277 -28.56 6.09 -25.75
CA LEU A 277 -29.08 4.82 -25.21
C LEU A 277 -30.61 4.82 -25.13
N ARG A 278 -31.22 5.93 -24.67
CA ARG A 278 -32.69 6.06 -24.61
C ARG A 278 -33.33 5.77 -25.96
N ALA A 279 -32.82 6.39 -27.03
CA ALA A 279 -33.33 6.20 -28.37
C ALA A 279 -33.18 4.75 -28.85
N ALA A 280 -32.02 4.12 -28.64
CA ALA A 280 -31.78 2.74 -29.03
C ALA A 280 -32.73 1.76 -28.32
N VAL A 281 -32.97 1.95 -27.02
CA VAL A 281 -33.85 1.12 -26.22
C VAL A 281 -35.32 1.28 -26.62
N GLU A 282 -35.77 2.51 -26.86
CA GLU A 282 -37.14 2.78 -27.31
C GLU A 282 -37.44 2.11 -28.65
N VAL A 283 -36.47 2.09 -29.57
CA VAL A 283 -36.62 1.36 -30.84
C VAL A 283 -36.60 -0.16 -30.60
N GLU A 284 -35.70 -0.70 -29.77
CA GLU A 284 -35.66 -2.14 -29.47
C GLU A 284 -36.99 -2.64 -28.89
N ARG A 285 -37.58 -1.89 -27.95
CA ARG A 285 -38.86 -2.21 -27.31
C ARG A 285 -40.06 -2.23 -28.26
N SER A 286 -39.95 -1.55 -29.40
CA SER A 286 -40.99 -1.52 -30.44
C SER A 286 -40.98 -2.73 -31.38
N LEU A 287 -39.92 -3.56 -31.34
CA LEU A 287 -39.84 -4.76 -32.17
C LEU A 287 -40.62 -5.94 -31.59
N ALA A 288 -41.04 -6.85 -32.47
CA ALA A 288 -41.69 -8.10 -32.07
C ALA A 288 -40.77 -9.04 -31.26
N SER A 289 -39.47 -9.04 -31.57
CA SER A 289 -38.46 -9.85 -30.90
C SER A 289 -37.29 -8.97 -30.40
N PRO A 290 -37.45 -8.32 -29.23
CA PRO A 290 -36.38 -7.51 -28.64
C PRO A 290 -35.21 -8.40 -28.19
N ARG A 291 -33.99 -7.95 -28.44
CA ARG A 291 -32.75 -8.66 -28.03
C ARG A 291 -32.34 -8.43 -26.58
N PHE A 292 -32.87 -7.37 -25.97
CA PHE A 292 -32.64 -7.02 -24.58
C PHE A 292 -33.87 -6.32 -24.03
N PHE A 293 -34.01 -6.38 -22.71
CA PHE A 293 -35.15 -5.92 -21.95
C PHE A 293 -34.72 -4.82 -20.98
N LEU A 294 -35.68 -3.96 -20.65
CA LEU A 294 -35.50 -2.84 -19.74
C LEU A 294 -36.36 -3.06 -18.50
N ARG A 295 -35.76 -2.90 -17.32
CA ARG A 295 -36.49 -2.75 -16.06
C ARG A 295 -36.13 -1.42 -15.42
N ARG A 296 -37.17 -0.73 -14.94
CA ARG A 296 -37.04 0.49 -14.15
C ARG A 296 -37.64 0.25 -12.77
N ASP A 297 -36.88 0.63 -11.75
CA ASP A 297 -37.31 0.58 -10.35
C ASP A 297 -36.85 1.86 -9.66
N GLY A 298 -37.75 2.84 -9.49
CA GLY A 298 -37.37 4.20 -9.13
C GLY A 298 -36.36 4.80 -10.12
N ASP A 299 -35.17 5.12 -9.61
CA ASP A 299 -34.03 5.67 -10.36
C ASP A 299 -33.09 4.57 -10.91
N ARG A 300 -33.27 3.30 -10.51
CA ARG A 300 -32.49 2.17 -11.05
C ARG A 300 -33.01 1.79 -12.42
N ILE A 301 -32.13 1.85 -13.41
CA ILE A 301 -32.43 1.47 -14.78
C ILE A 301 -31.47 0.35 -15.17
N LEU A 302 -32.01 -0.85 -15.35
CA LEU A 302 -31.26 -2.06 -15.70
C LEU A 302 -31.65 -2.52 -17.11
N LEU A 303 -30.64 -2.90 -17.90
CA LEU A 303 -30.82 -3.57 -19.17
C LEU A 303 -30.23 -4.97 -19.10
N ALA A 304 -30.94 -5.96 -19.66
CA ALA A 304 -30.44 -7.32 -19.71
C ALA A 304 -30.92 -8.08 -20.95
N ILE A 305 -30.19 -9.11 -21.34
CA ILE A 305 -30.55 -10.00 -22.46
C ILE A 305 -31.76 -10.88 -22.16
N THR A 306 -32.07 -11.13 -20.89
CA THR A 306 -33.26 -11.88 -20.45
C THR A 306 -33.97 -11.17 -19.29
N PRO A 307 -35.30 -11.33 -19.15
CA PRO A 307 -36.04 -10.76 -18.03
C PRO A 307 -35.60 -11.28 -16.65
N ASP A 308 -35.16 -12.53 -16.57
CA ASP A 308 -34.73 -13.16 -15.31
C ASP A 308 -33.46 -12.49 -14.77
N LEU A 309 -32.54 -12.09 -15.65
CA LEU A 309 -31.35 -11.33 -15.28
C LEU A 309 -31.67 -9.93 -14.74
N LEU A 310 -32.79 -9.32 -15.15
CA LEU A 310 -33.25 -8.05 -14.55
C LEU A 310 -33.72 -8.26 -13.10
N SER A 311 -34.37 -9.38 -12.81
CA SER A 311 -34.78 -9.73 -11.44
C SER A 311 -33.56 -10.04 -10.56
N TYR A 312 -32.60 -10.81 -11.09
CA TYR A 312 -31.35 -11.11 -10.40
C TYR A 312 -30.53 -9.85 -10.11
N GLY A 313 -30.33 -8.96 -11.10
CA GLY A 313 -29.63 -7.69 -10.90
C GLY A 313 -30.28 -6.80 -9.84
N ARG A 314 -31.62 -6.75 -9.80
CA ARG A 314 -32.35 -6.04 -8.74
C ARG A 314 -32.06 -6.65 -7.36
N GLN A 315 -32.13 -7.97 -7.22
CA GLN A 315 -31.88 -8.65 -5.94
C GLN A 315 -30.45 -8.38 -5.44
N LEU A 316 -29.45 -8.42 -6.33
CA LEU A 316 -28.08 -8.05 -6.00
C LEU A 316 -27.96 -6.59 -5.54
N GLY A 317 -28.69 -5.67 -6.19
CA GLY A 317 -28.74 -4.27 -5.79
C GLY A 317 -29.39 -4.03 -4.42
N ASP A 318 -30.44 -4.77 -4.12
CA ASP A 318 -31.12 -4.72 -2.81
C ASP A 318 -30.20 -5.26 -1.69
N GLU A 319 -29.42 -6.30 -1.97
CA GLU A 319 -28.43 -6.84 -1.03
C GLU A 319 -27.24 -5.89 -0.84
N ALA A 320 -26.76 -5.24 -1.91
CA ALA A 320 -25.72 -4.21 -1.83
C ALA A 320 -26.16 -3.01 -0.97
N ASP A 321 -27.41 -2.58 -1.07
CA ASP A 321 -27.96 -1.51 -0.22
C ASP A 321 -27.97 -1.90 1.27
N GLN A 322 -28.26 -3.17 1.59
CA GLN A 322 -28.18 -3.67 2.97
C GLN A 322 -26.74 -3.73 3.47
N LEU A 323 -25.81 -4.21 2.65
CA LEU A 323 -24.37 -4.27 2.95
C LEU A 323 -23.79 -2.87 3.20
N ALA A 324 -24.16 -1.88 2.39
CA ALA A 324 -23.73 -0.50 2.55
C ALA A 324 -24.27 0.16 3.82
N ALA A 325 -25.44 -0.26 4.32
CA ALA A 325 -26.03 0.32 5.53
C ALA A 325 -25.30 -0.10 6.82
N ALA A 326 -24.44 -1.12 6.79
CA ALA A 326 -23.71 -1.59 7.96
C ALA A 326 -22.71 -0.55 8.50
N ASP A 327 -22.53 -0.53 9.82
CA ASP A 327 -21.47 0.22 10.49
C ASP A 327 -20.85 -0.64 11.60
N PRO A 328 -19.59 -1.10 11.47
CA PRO A 328 -18.60 -0.81 10.42
C PRO A 328 -18.96 -1.40 9.05
N LEU A 329 -18.27 -0.96 7.98
CA LEU A 329 -18.43 -1.53 6.64
C LEU A 329 -18.07 -3.03 6.63
N VAL A 330 -18.90 -3.81 5.94
CA VAL A 330 -18.72 -5.26 5.78
C VAL A 330 -17.46 -5.55 4.96
N SER A 331 -16.70 -6.58 5.35
CA SER A 331 -15.52 -7.01 4.60
C SER A 331 -15.89 -7.45 3.17
N PRO A 332 -14.97 -7.35 2.18
CA PRO A 332 -15.24 -7.79 0.82
C PRO A 332 -15.60 -9.28 0.74
N GLU A 333 -14.92 -10.14 1.50
CA GLU A 333 -15.16 -11.58 1.53
C GLU A 333 -16.59 -11.91 1.98
N ARG A 334 -17.06 -11.26 3.05
CA ARG A 334 -18.41 -11.46 3.56
C ARG A 334 -19.47 -10.86 2.64
N SER A 335 -19.19 -9.70 2.05
CA SER A 335 -20.05 -9.08 1.04
C SER A 335 -20.25 -10.00 -0.15
N LEU A 336 -19.14 -10.59 -0.63
CA LEU A 336 -19.14 -11.53 -1.73
C LEU A 336 -19.90 -12.82 -1.40
N ALA A 337 -19.67 -13.40 -0.22
CA ALA A 337 -20.38 -14.59 0.24
C ALA A 337 -21.91 -14.35 0.32
N GLN A 338 -22.34 -13.16 0.76
CA GLN A 338 -23.77 -12.80 0.78
C GLN A 338 -24.35 -12.65 -0.63
N LEU A 339 -23.63 -11.99 -1.54
CA LEU A 339 -24.09 -11.86 -2.93
C LEU A 339 -24.13 -13.20 -3.66
N GLN A 340 -23.17 -14.09 -3.42
CA GLN A 340 -23.15 -15.45 -4.00
C GLN A 340 -24.27 -16.35 -3.47
N ALA A 341 -24.85 -16.03 -2.30
CA ALA A 341 -26.02 -16.74 -1.78
C ALA A 341 -27.31 -16.43 -2.58
N VAL A 342 -27.33 -15.34 -3.37
CA VAL A 342 -28.44 -15.03 -4.28
C VAL A 342 -28.35 -15.97 -5.49
N PRO A 343 -29.35 -16.84 -5.75
CA PRO A 343 -29.25 -17.84 -6.79
C PRO A 343 -29.28 -17.20 -8.19
N PRO A 344 -28.31 -17.49 -9.07
CA PRO A 344 -28.34 -16.99 -10.43
C PRO A 344 -29.44 -17.68 -11.27
N PRO A 345 -29.98 -17.03 -12.31
CA PRO A 345 -30.96 -17.64 -13.21
C PRO A 345 -30.45 -18.92 -13.89
N VAL A 346 -31.36 -19.85 -14.17
CA VAL A 346 -31.00 -21.12 -14.81
C VAL A 346 -30.38 -20.87 -16.19
N GLY A 347 -29.19 -21.42 -16.41
CA GLY A 347 -28.47 -21.30 -17.69
C GLY A 347 -27.64 -20.02 -17.85
N SER A 348 -27.56 -19.15 -16.85
CA SER A 348 -26.59 -18.05 -16.85
C SER A 348 -25.19 -18.52 -16.49
N LEU A 349 -24.17 -17.88 -17.06
CA LEU A 349 -22.78 -18.08 -16.67
C LEU A 349 -22.55 -17.51 -15.26
N LEU A 350 -21.68 -18.17 -14.48
CA LEU A 350 -21.24 -17.65 -13.19
C LEU A 350 -20.46 -16.34 -13.41
N LEU A 351 -20.84 -15.32 -12.64
CA LEU A 351 -20.16 -14.01 -12.68
C LEU A 351 -18.82 -14.10 -11.97
N PRO A 352 -17.75 -13.53 -12.52
CA PRO A 352 -16.53 -13.26 -11.76
C PRO A 352 -16.84 -12.40 -10.53
N ASP A 353 -16.12 -12.65 -9.45
CA ASP A 353 -16.28 -12.00 -8.14
C ASP A 353 -16.31 -10.46 -8.23
N SER A 354 -15.36 -9.87 -8.96
CA SER A 354 -15.30 -8.41 -9.17
C SER A 354 -16.49 -7.89 -9.98
N ARG A 355 -16.95 -8.65 -10.98
CA ARG A 355 -18.14 -8.27 -11.78
C ARG A 355 -19.41 -8.34 -10.94
N LEU A 356 -19.55 -9.34 -10.07
CA LEU A 356 -20.68 -9.51 -9.17
C LEU A 356 -20.82 -8.30 -8.25
N LEU A 357 -19.72 -7.87 -7.61
CA LEU A 357 -19.68 -6.71 -6.73
C LEU A 357 -20.03 -5.40 -7.46
N ARG A 358 -19.42 -5.17 -8.64
CA ARG A 358 -19.71 -3.97 -9.45
C ARG A 358 -21.15 -3.94 -9.95
N LEU A 359 -21.68 -5.08 -10.39
CA LEU A 359 -23.07 -5.19 -10.83
C LEU A 359 -24.02 -4.88 -9.67
N ALA A 360 -23.77 -5.45 -8.50
CA ALA A 360 -24.57 -5.21 -7.31
C ALA A 360 -24.56 -3.72 -6.92
N ALA A 361 -23.39 -3.07 -6.91
CA ALA A 361 -23.28 -1.63 -6.64
C ALA A 361 -24.03 -0.79 -7.68
N ALA A 362 -23.85 -1.09 -8.96
CA ALA A 362 -24.49 -0.35 -10.07
C ALA A 362 -26.01 -0.57 -10.12
N ALA A 363 -26.50 -1.71 -9.63
CA ALA A 363 -27.92 -2.03 -9.54
C ALA A 363 -28.58 -1.57 -8.23
N SER A 364 -27.83 -0.95 -7.32
CA SER A 364 -28.30 -0.49 -6.01
C SER A 364 -28.85 0.95 -6.04
N HIS A 365 -29.57 1.39 -4.99
CA HIS A 365 -30.07 2.76 -4.89
C HIS A 365 -29.10 3.65 -4.12
N ARG A 366 -28.45 3.07 -3.11
CA ARG A 366 -27.70 3.77 -2.08
C ARG A 366 -26.32 3.20 -1.92
N ALA A 367 -25.98 2.04 -2.47
CA ALA A 367 -24.63 1.51 -2.37
C ALA A 367 -23.71 2.04 -3.48
N ALA A 368 -22.47 2.25 -3.10
CA ALA A 368 -21.34 2.45 -3.99
C ALA A 368 -20.24 1.47 -3.59
N LEU A 369 -19.35 1.16 -4.52
CA LEU A 369 -18.23 0.26 -4.29
C LEU A 369 -16.95 1.08 -4.13
N SER A 370 -16.25 0.91 -3.02
CA SER A 370 -14.97 1.58 -2.79
C SER A 370 -13.85 0.94 -3.61
N SER A 371 -12.71 1.62 -3.72
CA SER A 371 -11.51 1.03 -4.34
C SER A 371 -11.04 -0.27 -3.68
N ARG A 372 -11.47 -0.52 -2.43
CA ARG A 372 -11.19 -1.73 -1.65
C ARG A 372 -12.19 -2.85 -1.84
N GLN A 373 -13.18 -2.68 -2.73
CA GLN A 373 -14.31 -3.59 -2.93
C GLN A 373 -15.25 -3.70 -1.71
N GLU A 374 -15.29 -2.67 -0.87
CA GLU A 374 -16.24 -2.57 0.25
C GLU A 374 -17.43 -1.71 -0.17
N PHE A 375 -18.65 -2.17 0.11
CA PHE A 375 -19.85 -1.39 -0.11
C PHE A 375 -19.98 -0.27 0.91
N TYR A 376 -20.36 0.92 0.45
CA TYR A 376 -20.54 2.10 1.28
C TYR A 376 -21.73 2.93 0.78
N PRO A 377 -22.40 3.72 1.64
CA PRO A 377 -23.54 4.51 1.23
C PRO A 377 -23.12 5.70 0.34
N ARG A 378 -23.81 5.87 -0.79
CA ARG A 378 -23.80 7.09 -1.61
C ARG A 378 -24.24 8.27 -0.74
N GLY A 379 -23.52 9.37 -0.84
CA GLY A 379 -23.68 10.53 0.03
C GLY A 379 -23.22 10.28 1.47
N MET A 380 -22.33 9.31 1.72
CA MET A 380 -21.71 9.10 3.03
C MET A 380 -21.17 10.42 3.59
N GLU A 381 -21.44 10.67 4.88
CA GLU A 381 -20.92 11.82 5.61
C GLU A 381 -19.39 11.94 5.51
N ALA A 382 -18.92 13.17 5.24
CA ALA A 382 -17.51 13.47 5.02
C ALA A 382 -16.60 13.03 6.18
N GLU A 383 -17.08 13.14 7.43
CA GLU A 383 -16.36 12.66 8.62
C GLU A 383 -16.16 11.14 8.58
N ARG A 384 -17.20 10.38 8.22
CA ARG A 384 -17.14 8.91 8.13
C ARG A 384 -16.20 8.49 7.00
N ALA A 385 -16.29 9.14 5.84
CA ALA A 385 -15.38 8.89 4.72
C ALA A 385 -13.92 9.17 5.08
N LEU A 386 -13.65 10.25 5.83
CA LEU A 386 -12.31 10.59 6.30
C LEU A 386 -11.79 9.58 7.33
N ARG A 387 -12.64 9.10 8.24
CA ARG A 387 -12.30 8.06 9.23
C ARG A 387 -11.93 6.74 8.55
N LEU A 388 -12.74 6.32 7.58
CA LEU A 388 -12.50 5.14 6.75
C LEU A 388 -11.23 5.26 5.91
N ALA A 389 -10.94 6.46 5.40
CA ALA A 389 -9.75 6.75 4.60
C ALA A 389 -8.48 7.02 5.43
N GLN A 390 -8.51 6.91 6.76
CA GLN A 390 -7.41 7.31 7.64
C GLN A 390 -6.08 6.60 7.30
N GLY A 391 -6.12 5.32 6.93
CA GLY A 391 -4.93 4.58 6.50
C GLY A 391 -4.22 5.19 5.28
N ALA A 392 -4.96 5.91 4.44
CA ALA A 392 -4.43 6.60 3.27
C ALA A 392 -3.79 7.95 3.60
N LEU A 393 -3.99 8.50 4.79
CA LEU A 393 -3.45 9.81 5.17
C LEU A 393 -1.96 9.73 5.50
N TYR A 394 -1.49 8.54 5.87
CA TYR A 394 -0.10 8.29 6.24
C TYR A 394 0.77 7.94 5.01
N GLY A 395 2.09 7.99 5.18
CA GLY A 395 3.06 7.63 4.14
C GLY A 395 3.68 8.79 3.37
N VAL A 396 3.16 10.02 3.51
CA VAL A 396 3.77 11.24 2.97
C VAL A 396 4.25 12.14 4.12
N LYS A 397 5.31 12.91 3.87
CA LYS A 397 5.94 13.78 4.87
C LYS A 397 5.06 14.99 5.22
N VAL A 398 4.40 15.57 4.23
CA VAL A 398 3.45 16.69 4.35
C VAL A 398 2.27 16.35 3.45
N LEU A 399 1.06 16.53 3.95
CA LEU A 399 -0.19 16.29 3.22
C LEU A 399 -0.88 17.63 2.97
N SER A 400 -0.97 18.05 1.70
CA SER A 400 -1.73 19.28 1.37
C SER A 400 -3.23 19.05 1.42
N GLU A 401 -4.02 20.12 1.52
CA GLU A 401 -5.49 20.04 1.49
C GLU A 401 -6.01 19.37 0.21
N ARG A 402 -5.45 19.72 -0.95
CA ARG A 402 -5.80 19.09 -2.23
C ARG A 402 -5.53 17.59 -2.21
N GLN A 403 -4.35 17.19 -1.73
CA GLN A 403 -3.98 15.77 -1.64
C GLN A 403 -4.88 15.00 -0.65
N LEU A 404 -5.28 15.64 0.44
CA LEU A 404 -6.23 15.06 1.40
C LEU A 404 -7.57 14.80 0.71
N ARG A 405 -8.12 15.79 0.02
CA ARG A 405 -9.38 15.66 -0.74
C ARG A 405 -9.28 14.57 -1.79
N GLU A 406 -8.22 14.59 -2.60
CA GLU A 406 -7.97 13.58 -3.64
C GLU A 406 -7.88 12.16 -3.09
N ARG A 407 -7.24 11.95 -1.94
CA ARG A 407 -7.12 10.62 -1.31
C ARG A 407 -8.43 10.08 -0.77
N VAL A 408 -9.28 10.96 -0.22
CA VAL A 408 -10.61 10.57 0.26
C VAL A 408 -11.54 10.31 -0.94
N SER A 409 -11.60 11.23 -1.90
CA SER A 409 -12.45 11.10 -3.07
C SER A 409 -12.02 9.95 -3.99
N SER A 410 -10.73 9.59 -4.04
CA SER A 410 -10.27 8.44 -4.83
C SER A 410 -10.74 7.10 -4.27
N ARG A 411 -10.99 7.02 -2.95
CA ARG A 411 -11.49 5.79 -2.30
C ARG A 411 -13.00 5.74 -2.19
N TYR A 412 -13.60 6.90 -1.92
CA TYR A 412 -15.04 7.08 -1.77
C TYR A 412 -15.53 8.20 -2.72
N PRO A 413 -15.55 7.95 -4.05
CA PRO A 413 -15.98 8.95 -5.04
C PRO A 413 -17.39 9.49 -4.81
N GLU A 414 -18.30 8.63 -4.33
CA GLU A 414 -19.72 8.93 -4.14
C GLU A 414 -20.02 9.46 -2.72
N ALA A 415 -19.01 9.74 -1.89
CA ALA A 415 -19.19 10.35 -0.57
C ALA A 415 -19.37 11.87 -0.66
N GLN A 416 -19.83 12.49 0.42
CA GLN A 416 -19.89 13.96 0.50
C GLN A 416 -18.48 14.56 0.42
N PRO A 417 -18.31 15.70 -0.27
CA PRO A 417 -17.03 16.39 -0.31
C PRO A 417 -16.62 16.83 1.09
N LEU A 418 -15.32 16.78 1.38
CA LEU A 418 -14.78 17.29 2.65
C LEU A 418 -15.15 18.77 2.83
N PRO A 419 -15.48 19.22 4.05
CA PRO A 419 -15.74 20.64 4.31
C PRO A 419 -14.46 21.47 4.14
N ASP A 420 -14.64 22.77 3.90
CA ASP A 420 -13.53 23.72 3.88
C ASP A 420 -13.01 24.02 5.30
N ARG A 421 -11.81 24.59 5.38
CA ARG A 421 -11.24 25.08 6.64
C ARG A 421 -12.05 26.27 7.16
N PRO A 422 -12.29 26.39 8.49
CA PRO A 422 -11.62 25.69 9.59
C PRO A 422 -12.23 24.34 9.99
N ARG A 423 -13.45 23.99 9.54
CA ARG A 423 -14.11 22.73 9.94
C ARG A 423 -13.31 21.48 9.60
N LEU A 424 -12.55 21.52 8.50
CA LEU A 424 -11.62 20.45 8.13
C LEU A 424 -10.54 20.20 9.19
N ASP A 425 -10.07 21.25 9.87
CA ASP A 425 -9.04 21.13 10.90
C ASP A 425 -9.60 20.43 12.14
N ASP A 426 -10.84 20.73 12.53
CA ASP A 426 -11.52 20.07 13.64
C ASP A 426 -11.69 18.57 13.38
N LEU A 427 -12.07 18.20 12.14
CA LEU A 427 -12.18 16.80 11.72
C LEU A 427 -10.81 16.09 11.73
N MET A 428 -9.77 16.75 11.22
CA MET A 428 -8.40 16.20 11.22
C MET A 428 -7.86 16.03 12.63
N GLN A 429 -8.15 16.96 13.54
CA GLN A 429 -7.76 16.86 14.95
C GLN A 429 -8.45 15.68 15.66
N ALA A 430 -9.72 15.41 15.33
CA ALA A 430 -10.48 14.28 15.88
C ALA A 430 -10.01 12.93 15.34
N ILE A 431 -9.74 12.83 14.03
CA ILE A 431 -9.47 11.55 13.33
C ILE A 431 -7.97 11.23 13.29
N ALA A 432 -7.11 12.22 13.03
CA ALA A 432 -5.67 12.02 12.84
C ALA A 432 -4.87 13.05 13.67
N PRO A 433 -4.94 13.01 15.02
CA PRO A 433 -4.33 14.03 15.90
C PRO A 433 -2.81 14.13 15.74
N THR A 434 -2.18 13.12 15.15
CA THR A 434 -0.75 13.10 14.80
C THR A 434 -0.37 14.02 13.66
N LEU A 435 -1.34 14.57 12.91
CA LEU A 435 -1.14 15.43 11.75
C LEU A 435 -1.64 16.84 12.10
N VAL A 436 -0.70 17.78 12.22
CA VAL A 436 -1.00 19.17 12.61
C VAL A 436 -0.80 20.08 11.39
N TRP A 437 -1.71 21.03 11.20
CA TRP A 437 -1.60 21.99 10.12
C TRP A 437 -0.38 22.91 10.30
N ASN A 438 0.50 22.94 9.30
CA ASN A 438 1.59 23.91 9.20
C ASN A 438 1.36 24.86 8.01
N PRO A 439 1.12 26.17 8.23
CA PRO A 439 0.89 27.14 7.17
C PRO A 439 2.14 27.46 6.31
N ARG A 440 3.35 27.14 6.79
CA ARG A 440 4.61 27.38 6.07
C ARG A 440 5.00 26.24 5.14
N ALA A 441 4.31 25.10 5.20
CA ALA A 441 4.59 23.97 4.32
C ALA A 441 4.26 24.31 2.85
N TYR A 442 4.85 23.56 1.90
CA TYR A 442 4.68 23.79 0.45
C TYR A 442 4.88 25.26 0.02
N SER A 443 6.00 25.86 0.43
CA SER A 443 6.33 27.26 0.08
C SER A 443 5.24 28.28 0.46
N GLY A 444 4.52 28.03 1.56
CA GLY A 444 3.47 28.93 2.07
C GLY A 444 2.03 28.57 1.65
N GLN A 445 1.83 27.48 0.91
CA GLN A 445 0.48 26.95 0.60
C GLN A 445 -0.14 26.19 1.79
N GLY A 446 0.70 25.78 2.74
CA GLY A 446 0.30 25.06 3.94
C GLY A 446 0.01 23.58 3.72
N GLY A 447 0.07 22.79 4.80
CA GLY A 447 -0.20 21.36 4.77
C GLY A 447 -0.11 20.73 6.15
N TYR A 448 -0.77 19.58 6.30
CA TYR A 448 -0.71 18.78 7.51
C TYR A 448 0.61 18.00 7.56
N GLU A 449 1.36 18.17 8.64
CA GLU A 449 2.59 17.43 8.88
C GLU A 449 2.56 16.74 10.23
N SER A 450 3.30 15.64 10.34
CA SER A 450 3.47 15.01 11.64
C SER A 450 4.59 15.73 12.39
N PRO A 451 4.30 16.36 13.55
CA PRO A 451 5.32 17.05 14.35
C PRO A 451 6.34 16.08 14.94
N THR A 452 6.02 14.78 15.01
CA THR A 452 6.97 13.71 15.32
C THR A 452 7.89 13.45 14.13
N ARG A 453 8.79 14.39 13.88
CA ARG A 453 10.03 14.13 13.16
C ARG A 453 11.10 13.77 14.19
N GLU A 454 11.73 12.63 13.94
CA GLU A 454 12.92 12.10 14.62
C GLU A 454 12.63 11.29 15.90
N GLY A 455 13.05 10.02 15.88
CA GLY A 455 13.24 9.25 17.10
C GLY A 455 12.15 8.25 17.48
N SER A 456 11.53 7.53 16.53
CA SER A 456 11.04 6.16 16.77
C SER A 456 10.50 5.56 15.48
N SER A 457 11.35 4.84 14.77
CA SER A 457 10.87 3.68 14.05
C SER A 457 10.28 2.74 15.12
N ILE A 458 8.97 2.82 15.38
CA ILE A 458 8.25 1.72 16.03
C ILE A 458 8.12 0.60 14.99
N ALA A 459 9.27 0.09 14.53
CA ALA A 459 9.45 -1.34 14.51
C ALA A 459 9.77 -1.70 15.96
N SER A 460 8.75 -1.68 16.82
CA SER A 460 8.79 -2.53 18.01
C SER A 460 8.77 -3.96 17.47
N SER A 461 9.93 -4.46 17.07
CA SER A 461 10.23 -5.84 17.38
C SER A 461 10.26 -5.88 18.90
N THR A 462 9.12 -6.16 19.52
CA THR A 462 9.04 -6.66 20.88
C THR A 462 9.80 -7.98 20.87
N ILE A 463 11.12 -7.92 20.98
CA ILE A 463 11.95 -9.10 21.17
C ILE A 463 11.86 -9.41 22.65
N LEU A 464 10.89 -10.26 22.99
CA LEU A 464 10.82 -10.88 24.30
C LEU A 464 12.15 -11.62 24.55
N SER A 465 12.89 -11.17 25.56
CA SER A 465 14.01 -11.92 26.12
C SER A 465 13.46 -13.18 26.79
N ARG A 466 13.86 -14.37 26.33
CA ARG A 466 13.73 -15.57 27.17
C ARG A 466 14.88 -15.56 28.15
N LEU A 467 14.57 -15.49 29.44
CA LEU A 467 15.51 -15.76 30.52
C LEU A 467 15.80 -17.27 30.57
N SER A 468 17.00 -17.62 31.00
CA SER A 468 17.44 -19.01 31.15
C SER A 468 16.50 -19.76 32.08
N THR A 469 15.94 -20.88 31.63
CA THR A 469 15.20 -21.84 32.47
C THR A 469 15.97 -23.16 32.46
N THR A 470 16.10 -23.76 33.65
CA THR A 470 16.72 -25.06 33.89
C THR A 470 16.08 -26.16 33.02
N PRO A 471 16.83 -26.91 32.19
CA PRO A 471 16.24 -27.91 31.31
C PRO A 471 15.93 -29.22 32.05
N GLY A 472 14.72 -29.75 31.80
CA GLY A 472 14.44 -31.19 31.91
C GLY A 472 15.13 -31.97 30.79
N ALA A 473 15.35 -33.26 31.01
CA ALA A 473 16.20 -34.15 30.19
C ALA A 473 15.93 -34.12 28.67
N PRO A 474 16.98 -34.23 27.81
CA PRO A 474 16.83 -34.05 26.36
C PRO A 474 16.51 -35.36 25.62
N GLY A 475 15.60 -35.28 24.65
CA GLY A 475 15.54 -36.20 23.52
C GLY A 475 16.54 -35.82 22.41
N PRO A 476 16.74 -36.67 21.38
CA PRO A 476 17.76 -36.46 20.36
C PRO A 476 17.38 -35.28 19.44
N GLN A 477 18.25 -34.26 19.34
CA GLN A 477 18.00 -33.03 18.59
C GLN A 477 18.81 -32.92 17.30
N GLU A 478 18.15 -32.47 16.24
CA GLU A 478 18.70 -32.09 14.94
C GLU A 478 19.62 -30.85 15.06
N MET A 479 20.89 -31.00 14.68
CA MET A 479 21.85 -29.89 14.60
C MET A 479 21.56 -29.04 13.37
N THR A 480 20.85 -27.91 13.52
CA THR A 480 20.71 -26.93 12.43
C THR A 480 22.05 -26.26 12.12
N PRO A 481 22.39 -26.00 10.85
CA PRO A 481 23.68 -25.41 10.44
C PRO A 481 23.97 -24.06 11.13
N GLU A 482 22.97 -23.22 11.38
CA GLU A 482 23.22 -21.90 12.00
C GLU A 482 23.48 -21.98 13.52
N LEU A 483 23.14 -23.12 14.17
CA LEU A 483 23.57 -23.38 15.56
C LEU A 483 25.04 -23.79 15.61
N ALA A 484 25.52 -24.53 14.61
CA ALA A 484 26.93 -24.87 14.48
C ALA A 484 27.79 -23.62 14.24
N ASP A 485 27.35 -22.70 13.37
CA ASP A 485 28.03 -21.42 13.12
C ASP A 485 28.18 -20.57 14.40
N ALA A 486 27.14 -20.50 15.21
CA ALA A 486 27.16 -19.76 16.47
C ALA A 486 28.15 -20.37 17.50
N ARG A 487 28.28 -21.71 17.55
CA ARG A 487 29.28 -22.38 18.40
C ARG A 487 30.71 -22.17 17.89
N GLN A 488 30.94 -22.36 16.59
CA GLN A 488 32.26 -22.14 15.99
C GLN A 488 32.74 -20.70 16.18
N PHE A 489 31.82 -19.73 16.10
CA PHE A 489 32.11 -18.33 16.39
C PHE A 489 32.52 -18.12 17.86
N GLU A 490 31.79 -18.72 18.81
CA GLU A 490 32.12 -18.63 20.24
C GLU A 490 33.47 -19.27 20.58
N GLU A 491 33.75 -20.49 20.08
CA GLU A 491 35.03 -21.17 20.23
C GLU A 491 36.20 -20.36 19.65
N ARG A 492 35.94 -19.64 18.55
CA ARG A 492 36.94 -18.75 17.93
C ARG A 492 37.22 -17.53 18.81
N LEU A 493 36.21 -16.93 19.43
CA LEU A 493 36.40 -15.83 20.39
C LEU A 493 37.16 -16.31 21.64
N GLN A 494 36.83 -17.48 22.18
CA GLN A 494 37.54 -18.06 23.32
C GLN A 494 39.03 -18.30 23.02
N ARG A 495 39.33 -18.94 21.88
CA ARG A 495 40.72 -19.11 21.43
C ARG A 495 41.41 -17.77 21.22
N GLY A 496 40.70 -16.79 20.66
CA GLY A 496 41.22 -15.46 20.39
C GLY A 496 41.62 -14.66 21.62
N ILE A 497 41.00 -14.92 22.77
CA ILE A 497 41.40 -14.33 24.07
C ILE A 497 42.63 -15.03 24.62
N GLN A 498 42.68 -16.37 24.54
CA GLN A 498 43.79 -17.16 25.06
C GLN A 498 45.09 -16.90 24.29
N SER A 499 45.02 -16.77 22.96
CA SER A 499 46.20 -16.59 22.12
C SER A 499 46.60 -15.13 21.91
N GLY A 500 45.76 -14.18 22.31
CA GLY A 500 45.90 -12.76 21.99
C GLY A 500 45.74 -12.49 20.49
N SER A 501 44.56 -12.03 20.07
CA SER A 501 44.24 -11.86 18.64
C SER A 501 43.71 -10.47 18.30
N PHE A 502 43.94 -10.08 17.04
CA PHE A 502 43.26 -8.94 16.42
C PHE A 502 42.02 -9.42 15.67
N LEU A 503 40.83 -8.94 16.05
CA LEU A 503 39.56 -9.30 15.40
C LEU A 503 38.72 -8.07 15.05
N ALA A 504 38.34 -7.94 13.79
CA ALA A 504 37.27 -7.05 13.36
C ALA A 504 35.93 -7.80 13.42
N LEU A 505 35.08 -7.42 14.37
CA LEU A 505 33.78 -8.03 14.63
C LEU A 505 32.69 -7.23 13.91
N LEU A 506 32.08 -7.84 12.90
CA LEU A 506 31.06 -7.22 12.05
C LEU A 506 29.67 -7.47 12.63
N VAL A 507 28.92 -6.39 12.87
CA VAL A 507 27.55 -6.43 13.37
C VAL A 507 26.66 -5.42 12.65
N SER A 508 25.42 -5.81 12.39
CA SER A 508 24.40 -4.89 11.89
C SER A 508 24.22 -3.70 12.84
N PRO A 509 24.13 -2.44 12.34
CA PRO A 509 24.00 -1.24 13.19
C PRO A 509 22.86 -1.33 14.21
N GLN A 510 21.74 -1.94 13.85
CA GLN A 510 20.56 -2.12 14.72
C GLN A 510 20.85 -3.00 15.95
N ARG A 511 21.90 -3.82 15.90
CA ARG A 511 22.25 -4.82 16.93
C ARG A 511 23.57 -4.51 17.62
N TYR A 512 24.20 -3.38 17.29
CA TYR A 512 25.50 -2.98 17.80
C TYR A 512 25.53 -2.99 19.33
N GLN A 513 24.51 -2.41 19.96
CA GLN A 513 24.49 -2.30 21.42
C GLN A 513 24.32 -3.63 22.12
N ARG A 514 23.53 -4.53 21.54
CA ARG A 514 23.39 -5.89 22.05
C ARG A 514 24.69 -6.67 21.90
N ALA A 515 25.39 -6.54 20.77
CA ALA A 515 26.68 -7.18 20.58
C ALA A 515 27.72 -6.69 21.60
N LYS A 516 27.76 -5.38 21.87
CA LYS A 516 28.59 -4.81 22.93
C LYS A 516 28.31 -5.46 24.29
N THR A 517 27.05 -5.50 24.71
CA THR A 517 26.65 -6.12 25.99
C THR A 517 27.04 -7.60 26.06
N GLU A 518 26.70 -8.38 25.03
CA GLU A 518 26.97 -9.82 25.01
C GLU A 518 28.47 -10.14 24.96
N LEU A 519 29.28 -9.35 24.25
CA LEU A 519 30.74 -9.51 24.24
C LEU A 519 31.36 -9.15 25.60
N ALA A 520 30.89 -8.08 26.24
CA ALA A 520 31.38 -7.63 27.53
C ALA A 520 31.00 -8.56 28.69
N GLU A 521 29.81 -9.14 28.66
CA GLU A 521 29.33 -10.06 29.70
C GLU A 521 29.94 -11.46 29.56
N ARG A 522 30.12 -11.96 28.34
CA ARG A 522 30.55 -13.34 28.10
C ARG A 522 32.06 -13.55 28.10
N PHE A 523 32.83 -12.49 27.92
CA PHE A 523 34.27 -12.55 27.77
C PHE A 523 34.96 -11.54 28.68
N PRO A 524 36.16 -11.85 29.21
CA PRO A 524 36.93 -10.95 30.06
C PRO A 524 37.62 -9.84 29.24
N VAL A 525 36.85 -9.05 28.50
CA VAL A 525 37.33 -7.94 27.68
C VAL A 525 37.26 -6.61 28.43
N GLN A 526 38.20 -5.70 28.15
CA GLN A 526 38.13 -4.32 28.59
C GLN A 526 37.43 -3.49 27.51
N VAL A 527 36.22 -3.03 27.79
CA VAL A 527 35.45 -2.19 26.85
C VAL A 527 36.05 -0.79 26.86
N VAL A 528 36.54 -0.33 25.72
CA VAL A 528 37.10 1.02 25.55
C VAL A 528 36.24 1.80 24.57
N ASP A 529 35.61 2.87 25.08
CA ASP A 529 34.95 3.88 24.28
C ASP A 529 36.01 4.76 23.60
N TYR A 530 36.23 4.51 22.30
CA TYR A 530 37.26 5.24 21.56
C TYR A 530 36.93 6.72 21.42
N GLU A 531 35.66 7.07 21.19
CA GLU A 531 35.24 8.46 21.00
C GLU A 531 35.47 9.27 22.28
N GLY A 532 35.04 8.75 23.43
CA GLY A 532 35.28 9.38 24.71
C GLY A 532 36.77 9.58 24.99
N LEU A 533 37.57 8.50 24.87
CA LEU A 533 39.01 8.56 25.09
C LEU A 533 39.71 9.56 24.17
N PHE A 534 39.37 9.56 22.89
CA PHE A 534 39.94 10.47 21.90
C PHE A 534 39.59 11.92 22.23
N LEU A 535 38.34 12.22 22.56
CA LEU A 535 37.89 13.57 22.88
C LEU A 535 38.54 14.10 24.17
N ASP A 536 38.74 13.25 25.17
CA ASP A 536 39.42 13.63 26.41
C ASP A 536 40.89 13.98 26.15
N CYS A 537 41.61 13.15 25.37
CA CYS A 537 42.99 13.46 24.96
C CYS A 537 43.06 14.72 24.08
N LEU A 538 42.12 14.91 23.16
CA LEU A 538 42.07 16.09 22.29
C LEU A 538 41.83 17.37 23.09
N ARG A 539 40.94 17.33 24.08
CA ARG A 539 40.71 18.44 25.03
C ARG A 539 41.96 18.75 25.84
N GLN A 540 42.63 17.74 26.39
CA GLN A 540 43.86 17.93 27.14
C GLN A 540 44.96 18.63 26.31
N VAL A 541 45.07 18.30 25.02
CA VAL A 541 46.02 18.93 24.11
C VAL A 541 45.57 20.35 23.74
N ALA A 542 44.27 20.58 23.52
CA ALA A 542 43.72 21.90 23.26
C ALA A 542 43.99 22.86 24.43
N ASP A 543 43.73 22.41 25.66
CA ASP A 543 43.93 23.19 26.89
C ASP A 543 45.40 23.55 27.09
N LYS A 544 46.31 22.59 26.90
CA LYS A 544 47.77 22.83 26.98
C LYS A 544 48.29 23.75 25.88
N ALA A 545 47.63 23.80 24.74
CA ALA A 545 47.98 24.67 23.62
C ALA A 545 47.23 26.02 23.69
N GLU A 546 46.48 26.28 24.76
CA GLU A 546 45.63 27.48 24.96
C GLU A 546 44.67 27.74 23.78
N VAL A 547 44.19 26.66 23.14
CA VAL A 547 43.24 26.74 22.02
C VAL A 547 41.82 26.74 22.55
N VAL A 548 41.03 27.76 22.19
CA VAL A 548 39.61 27.84 22.54
C VAL A 548 38.83 26.69 21.88
N TRP A 549 38.12 25.90 22.67
CA TRP A 549 37.41 24.70 22.20
C TRP A 549 36.34 24.98 21.13
N SER A 550 35.71 26.15 21.15
CA SER A 550 34.77 26.57 20.08
C SER A 550 35.41 26.54 18.70
N ASN A 551 36.69 26.93 18.60
CA ASN A 551 37.42 26.95 17.33
C ASN A 551 37.72 25.52 16.83
N VAL A 552 37.86 24.56 17.75
CA VAL A 552 38.01 23.12 17.43
C VAL A 552 36.70 22.59 16.85
N LEU A 553 35.55 22.96 17.43
CA LEU A 553 34.23 22.57 16.94
C LEU A 553 33.90 23.20 15.57
N GLU A 554 34.23 24.48 15.39
CA GLU A 554 34.08 25.17 14.09
C GLU A 554 34.96 24.52 13.02
N ALA A 555 36.21 24.18 13.34
CA ALA A 555 37.10 23.50 12.42
C ALA A 555 36.62 22.08 12.07
N ASP A 556 35.96 21.37 13.01
CA ASP A 556 35.40 20.03 12.75
C ASP A 556 34.10 20.07 11.93
N ALA A 557 33.32 21.16 12.03
CA ALA A 557 32.07 21.33 11.29
C ALA A 557 32.27 21.41 9.76
N THR A 558 33.45 21.85 9.31
CA THR A 558 33.80 21.98 7.87
C THR A 558 35.04 21.14 7.51
N PRO A 559 34.89 19.82 7.29
CA PRO A 559 36.01 18.95 6.91
C PRO A 559 36.68 19.39 5.60
N ASN A 560 38.01 19.29 5.54
CA ASN A 560 38.85 19.66 4.39
C ASN A 560 38.83 21.15 3.99
N GLU A 561 38.21 22.02 4.78
CA GLU A 561 38.12 23.46 4.52
C GLU A 561 38.52 24.28 5.77
N GLY A 562 38.81 25.57 5.59
CA GLY A 562 39.11 26.49 6.68
C GLY A 562 40.32 26.07 7.54
N SER A 563 40.10 25.90 8.84
CA SER A 563 41.15 25.56 9.82
C SER A 563 41.37 24.05 10.00
N TRP A 564 40.84 23.20 9.11
CA TRP A 564 40.96 21.74 9.17
C TRP A 564 42.42 21.24 9.33
N ASN A 565 43.37 21.82 8.59
CA ASN A 565 44.78 21.44 8.71
C ASN A 565 45.36 21.71 10.12
N LYS A 566 44.90 22.78 10.79
CA LYS A 566 45.29 23.09 12.18
C LYS A 566 44.65 22.11 13.16
N LEU A 567 43.42 21.70 12.90
CA LEU A 567 42.77 20.62 13.66
C LEU A 567 43.53 19.31 13.51
N MET A 568 43.97 18.94 12.30
CA MET A 568 44.74 17.70 12.09
C MET A 568 46.09 17.72 12.81
N LEU A 569 46.74 18.89 12.94
CA LEU A 569 47.94 19.04 13.77
C LEU A 569 47.65 18.80 15.26
N LEU A 570 46.51 19.29 15.75
CA LEU A 570 46.06 19.07 17.13
C LEU A 570 45.74 17.58 17.38
N VAL A 571 45.05 16.94 16.43
CA VAL A 571 44.79 15.49 16.43
C VAL A 571 46.11 14.71 16.46
N GLY A 572 47.06 15.04 15.59
CA GLY A 572 48.37 14.39 15.56
C GLY A 572 49.14 14.47 16.89
N ARG A 573 48.94 15.54 17.67
CA ARG A 573 49.50 15.67 19.03
C ARG A 573 48.73 14.88 20.09
N ALA A 574 47.44 14.64 19.89
CA ALA A 574 46.60 13.86 20.81
C ALA A 574 46.79 12.34 20.62
N MET A 575 47.07 11.88 19.40
CA MET A 575 47.19 10.45 19.08
C MET A 575 48.22 9.68 19.93
N PRO A 576 49.42 10.20 20.24
CA PRO A 576 50.36 9.53 21.15
C PRO A 576 49.81 9.32 22.56
N LEU A 577 48.96 10.23 23.06
CA LEU A 577 48.32 10.08 24.37
C LEU A 577 47.26 8.98 24.33
N VAL A 578 46.43 8.96 23.27
CA VAL A 578 45.43 7.90 23.05
C VAL A 578 46.10 6.53 22.96
N GLU A 579 47.21 6.42 22.23
CA GLU A 579 47.98 5.18 22.10
C GLU A 579 48.57 4.75 23.45
N ALA A 580 49.14 5.68 24.22
CA ALA A 580 49.67 5.40 25.55
C ALA A 580 48.60 4.91 26.54
N GLU A 581 47.38 5.45 26.50
CA GLU A 581 46.27 4.97 27.33
C GLU A 581 45.80 3.58 26.92
N LEU A 582 45.72 3.29 25.62
CA LEU A 582 45.34 1.96 25.12
C LEU A 582 46.39 0.88 25.48
N LEU A 583 47.68 1.22 25.50
CA LEU A 583 48.76 0.30 25.88
C LEU A 583 48.75 -0.08 27.38
N LYS A 584 48.01 0.64 28.23
CA LYS A 584 47.88 0.29 29.67
C LYS A 584 46.91 -0.87 29.93
N ALA A 585 46.17 -1.31 28.91
CA ALA A 585 45.18 -2.37 29.07
C ALA A 585 45.81 -3.69 29.52
N ASP A 586 45.27 -4.29 30.57
CA ASP A 586 45.69 -5.58 31.14
C ASP A 586 44.88 -6.76 30.57
N ARG A 587 43.85 -6.47 29.76
CA ARG A 587 42.96 -7.45 29.11
C ARG A 587 42.80 -7.15 27.63
N THR A 588 42.23 -8.10 26.89
CA THR A 588 41.85 -7.88 25.47
C THR A 588 40.91 -6.68 25.37
N ILE A 589 41.27 -5.70 24.56
CA ILE A 589 40.49 -4.48 24.37
C ILE A 589 39.32 -4.78 23.43
N LEU A 590 38.10 -4.42 23.83
CA LEU A 590 36.95 -4.29 22.94
C LEU A 590 36.76 -2.81 22.60
N LEU A 591 37.25 -2.40 21.44
CA LEU A 591 37.15 -1.04 20.95
C LEU A 591 35.76 -0.81 20.34
N ILE A 592 35.00 0.11 20.94
CA ILE A 592 33.68 0.55 20.44
C ILE A 592 33.79 1.96 19.86
N TYR A 593 32.85 2.28 18.97
CA TYR A 593 32.78 3.55 18.25
C TYR A 593 34.08 3.95 17.52
N PRO A 594 34.62 3.10 16.62
CA PRO A 594 35.88 3.39 15.91
C PRO A 594 35.75 4.48 14.83
N ALA A 595 34.59 5.13 14.67
CA ALA A 595 34.27 6.02 13.54
C ALA A 595 35.24 7.20 13.41
N LEU A 596 35.65 7.78 14.55
CA LEU A 596 36.57 8.93 14.56
C LEU A 596 37.97 8.60 14.02
N LEU A 597 38.41 7.33 14.05
CA LEU A 597 39.66 6.92 13.42
C LEU A 597 39.63 7.19 11.92
N ALA A 598 38.51 6.87 11.26
CA ALA A 598 38.36 7.08 9.83
C ALA A 598 38.17 8.57 9.50
N ARG A 599 37.38 9.31 10.29
CA ARG A 599 37.15 10.75 10.12
C ARG A 599 38.45 11.55 10.14
N TYR A 600 39.36 11.23 11.05
CA TYR A 600 40.64 11.93 11.22
C TYR A 600 41.84 11.23 10.55
N GLN A 601 41.60 10.25 9.68
CA GLN A 601 42.63 9.53 8.91
C GLN A 601 43.69 8.84 9.82
N GLN A 602 43.27 8.35 10.99
CA GLN A 602 44.13 7.72 12.00
C GLN A 602 44.00 6.19 12.05
N MET A 603 43.58 5.55 10.94
CA MET A 603 43.48 4.08 10.86
C MET A 603 44.82 3.36 11.12
N THR A 604 45.95 4.05 10.94
CA THR A 604 47.30 3.56 11.26
C THR A 604 47.48 3.22 12.75
N LEU A 605 46.66 3.77 13.66
CA LEU A 605 46.68 3.38 15.07
C LEU A 605 46.32 1.89 15.24
N LEU A 606 45.34 1.39 14.48
CA LEU A 606 44.96 -0.02 14.57
C LEU A 606 46.07 -0.95 14.08
N GLU A 607 46.89 -0.50 13.12
CA GLU A 607 48.06 -1.25 12.64
C GLU A 607 49.12 -1.36 13.74
N ARG A 608 49.46 -0.23 14.37
CA ARG A 608 50.45 -0.18 15.46
C ARG A 608 50.01 -0.99 16.67
N LEU A 609 48.75 -0.88 17.08
CA LEU A 609 48.20 -1.68 18.18
C LEU A 609 48.15 -3.16 17.84
N ARG A 610 47.85 -3.53 16.59
CA ARG A 610 47.90 -4.93 16.14
C ARG A 610 49.33 -5.48 16.21
N GLU A 611 50.34 -4.69 15.86
CA GLU A 611 51.75 -5.08 15.94
C GLU A 611 52.28 -5.19 17.38
N SER A 612 51.66 -4.50 18.34
CA SER A 612 52.03 -4.60 19.75
C SER A 612 51.42 -5.83 20.45
N ILE A 613 50.46 -6.53 19.84
CA ILE A 613 49.89 -7.76 20.40
C ILE A 613 50.98 -8.83 20.57
N GLY A 614 51.11 -9.35 21.79
CA GLY A 614 52.06 -10.43 22.12
C GLY A 614 53.52 -10.00 22.30
N ARG A 615 53.82 -8.70 22.27
CA ARG A 615 55.17 -8.15 22.58
C ARG A 615 55.31 -7.78 24.06
N PRO A 616 56.53 -7.79 24.64
CA PRO A 616 56.76 -7.31 26.00
C PRO A 616 56.39 -5.81 26.11
N GLY A 617 55.43 -5.49 26.98
CA GLY A 617 54.87 -4.14 27.13
C GLY A 617 53.77 -3.77 26.13
N GLY A 618 53.27 -4.73 25.34
CA GLY A 618 52.15 -4.56 24.42
C GLY A 618 50.82 -5.08 24.98
N ILE A 619 49.74 -4.95 24.19
CA ILE A 619 48.38 -5.31 24.63
C ILE A 619 48.11 -6.81 24.51
N PRO A 620 47.26 -7.40 25.39
CA PRO A 620 46.90 -8.81 25.32
C PRO A 620 46.06 -9.19 24.09
N GLY A 621 45.37 -8.25 23.47
CA GLY A 621 44.58 -8.47 22.24
C GLY A 621 43.70 -7.27 21.92
N LEU A 622 43.19 -7.20 20.69
CA LEU A 622 42.38 -6.06 20.22
C LEU A 622 41.22 -6.53 19.34
N TRP A 623 40.00 -6.32 19.82
CA TRP A 623 38.77 -6.55 19.09
C TRP A 623 38.12 -5.22 18.76
N VAL A 624 37.80 -5.01 17.48
CA VAL A 624 37.15 -3.79 16.99
C VAL A 624 35.74 -4.11 16.59
N LEU A 625 34.75 -3.50 17.24
CA LEU A 625 33.34 -3.68 16.90
C LEU A 625 32.93 -2.71 15.80
N VAL A 626 32.64 -3.24 14.62
CA VAL A 626 32.37 -2.48 13.39
C VAL A 626 30.88 -2.58 13.02
N PRO A 627 30.15 -1.45 12.90
CA PRO A 627 28.73 -1.43 12.54
C PRO A 627 28.51 -1.64 11.03
N ASN A 628 28.88 -2.82 10.51
CA ASN A 628 28.74 -3.19 9.10
C ASN A 628 28.46 -4.70 9.00
N ASP A 629 27.64 -5.13 8.04
CA ASP A 629 27.23 -6.53 7.86
C ASP A 629 28.08 -7.31 6.83
N GLN A 630 28.81 -6.61 5.96
CA GLN A 630 29.46 -7.22 4.79
C GLN A 630 30.97 -7.02 4.74
N GLN A 631 31.46 -5.84 5.12
CA GLN A 631 32.87 -5.47 5.00
C GLN A 631 33.39 -4.88 6.31
N ALA A 632 34.67 -5.10 6.62
CA ALA A 632 35.34 -4.47 7.74
C ALA A 632 35.74 -3.04 7.34
N MET A 633 34.74 -2.17 7.23
CA MET A 633 34.91 -0.76 6.89
C MET A 633 34.24 0.13 7.93
N VAL A 634 34.89 1.24 8.23
CA VAL A 634 34.44 2.30 9.14
C VAL A 634 34.45 3.61 8.34
N GLU A 635 33.29 4.26 8.18
CA GLU A 635 33.14 5.51 7.40
C GLU A 635 33.84 5.48 6.02
N GLY A 636 33.75 4.35 5.31
CA GLY A 636 34.35 4.17 3.98
C GLY A 636 35.84 3.82 3.95
N GLN A 637 36.54 3.79 5.10
CA GLN A 637 37.92 3.33 5.21
C GLN A 637 38.00 1.87 5.69
N ALA A 638 38.90 1.09 5.10
CA ALA A 638 39.08 -0.32 5.46
C ALA A 638 39.82 -0.47 6.80
N VAL A 639 39.33 -1.37 7.65
CA VAL A 639 40.06 -1.82 8.84
C VAL A 639 41.30 -2.61 8.37
N PRO A 640 42.50 -2.32 8.87
CA PRO A 640 43.73 -2.93 8.39
C PRO A 640 43.85 -4.39 8.87
N LEU A 641 43.45 -5.34 8.01
CA LEU A 641 43.49 -6.78 8.27
C LEU A 641 44.67 -7.42 7.53
N LEU A 642 45.43 -8.31 8.19
CA LEU A 642 46.53 -9.09 7.57
C LEU A 642 46.02 -10.37 6.90
N SER A 643 44.91 -10.92 7.37
CA SER A 643 44.35 -12.14 6.82
C SER A 643 42.81 -12.14 6.91
N PRO A 644 42.12 -12.90 6.03
CA PRO A 644 40.67 -13.09 6.13
C PRO A 644 40.23 -13.68 7.48
N GLY A 645 41.12 -14.38 8.18
CA GLY A 645 40.92 -14.95 9.52
C GLY A 645 40.91 -13.93 10.66
N GLN A 646 41.15 -12.65 10.40
CA GLN A 646 41.01 -11.57 11.40
C GLN A 646 39.64 -10.87 11.34
N ARG A 647 38.78 -11.27 10.40
CA ARG A 647 37.40 -10.78 10.28
C ARG A 647 36.43 -11.85 10.73
N ALA A 648 35.46 -11.49 11.55
CA ALA A 648 34.37 -12.38 11.93
C ALA A 648 33.05 -11.62 11.95
N ARG A 649 32.03 -12.19 11.32
CA ARG A 649 30.66 -11.69 11.43
C ARG A 649 30.00 -12.30 12.65
N ILE A 650 29.36 -11.47 13.48
CA ILE A 650 28.65 -11.95 14.66
C ILE A 650 27.35 -12.63 14.21
N PRO A 651 27.18 -13.96 14.40
CA PRO A 651 25.97 -14.65 13.97
C PRO A 651 24.74 -14.22 14.77
N GLU A 652 23.59 -14.16 14.11
CA GLU A 652 22.34 -13.78 14.78
C GLU A 652 21.93 -14.76 15.89
N LYS A 653 22.09 -16.08 15.65
CA LYS A 653 21.84 -17.09 16.68
C LYS A 653 22.81 -16.99 17.87
N TRP A 654 24.01 -16.40 17.68
CA TRP A 654 24.93 -16.13 18.79
C TRP A 654 24.45 -14.97 19.66
N LEU A 655 24.02 -13.86 19.03
CA LEU A 655 23.42 -12.71 19.73
C LEU A 655 22.14 -13.08 20.47
N ARG A 656 21.36 -14.03 19.95
CA ARG A 656 20.14 -14.55 20.58
C ARG A 656 20.39 -15.64 21.64
N ASN A 657 21.65 -16.01 21.88
CA ASN A 657 22.07 -17.07 22.81
C ASN A 657 21.47 -18.47 22.51
N GLY A 658 21.17 -18.79 21.24
CA GLY A 658 20.52 -20.07 20.90
C GLY A 658 21.40 -21.30 21.07
N HIS A 659 22.73 -21.14 20.97
CA HIS A 659 23.72 -22.23 20.88
C HIS A 659 24.12 -22.86 22.22
N ARG A 660 23.90 -22.14 23.34
CA ARG A 660 24.18 -22.61 24.71
C ARG A 660 23.02 -23.36 25.36
N SER A 661 21.92 -23.60 24.64
CA SER A 661 20.77 -24.38 25.10
C SER A 661 21.01 -25.90 25.13
N VAL A 662 22.21 -26.36 24.74
CA VAL A 662 22.57 -27.79 24.63
C VAL A 662 23.66 -28.10 25.66
N ALA A 663 23.34 -28.98 26.60
CA ALA A 663 24.18 -29.32 27.75
C ALA A 663 25.50 -30.00 27.36
N THR A 664 26.55 -29.69 28.13
CA THR A 664 27.85 -30.38 28.15
C THR A 664 27.70 -31.72 28.88
N PRO A 665 28.19 -32.86 28.38
CA PRO A 665 28.09 -34.14 29.08
C PRO A 665 29.06 -34.16 30.27
N SER A 666 28.54 -34.18 31.50
CA SER A 666 29.33 -34.41 32.71
C SER A 666 29.57 -35.90 32.93
N ALA A 667 30.82 -36.25 33.24
CA ALA A 667 31.27 -37.62 33.51
C ALA A 667 30.53 -38.25 34.71
N SER A 668 30.08 -39.49 34.54
CA SER A 668 29.42 -40.29 35.58
C SER A 668 30.37 -40.64 36.74
N PRO A 669 29.95 -40.58 38.01
CA PRO A 669 30.70 -41.17 39.12
C PRO A 669 30.49 -42.70 39.15
N PRO A 670 31.42 -43.49 39.74
CA PRO A 670 31.36 -44.94 39.70
C PRO A 670 30.25 -45.48 40.61
N ALA A 671 29.58 -46.54 40.14
CA ALA A 671 28.54 -47.25 40.87
C ALA A 671 29.15 -48.01 42.07
N ALA A 672 28.56 -47.81 43.26
CA ALA A 672 28.81 -48.65 44.42
C ALA A 672 27.80 -49.81 44.45
N LEU A 673 28.33 -51.02 44.68
CA LEU A 673 27.61 -52.25 45.00
C LEU A 673 26.92 -52.17 46.36
#